data_AF-A0AAE1LVV4-F1
#
_entry.id   AF-A0AAE1LVV4-F1
#
_cell.length_a   1.000
_cell.length_b   1.000
_cell.length_c   1.000
_cell.angle_alpha   90.00
_cell.angle_beta   90.00
_cell.angle_gamma   90.00
#
_symmetry.space_group_name_H-M   'P 1'
#
loop_
_entity.id
_entity.type
_entity.pdbx_description
1 polymer ?
#
loop_
_entity_poly.entity_id
_entity_poly.type
_entity_poly.pdbx_seq_one_letter_code
_entity_poly.pdbx_strand_id
1 'polypeptide(L)'
;MASALDSQVDIVIPEMPSFTKGYHHRPYPAISPSRPEIAAAAAGKNIVVTGGGTGIGKAIAIAFAQAGARSVAILGRRADRLQQTAAEMKSEAAKHGHSPIIVTEVVDLMRRETVDDALRSIQSKISTAAGSTYLDVLVSNAGMAPKMGAVLGYDAQIMMNTFGLNVMSAFNAVNAWAPLAGDKAVLINVSSMMAHARPVVTNFAYSMAKAANLKMMDYFAAENPTIHVVSLQPGIINTELGGDDMPVFVAPDTTELPGQFCAWLLTDEARFLKNKFVWANWDVEDLVARKDEVLTTRALTWGVEGVPVVIDNKTRSVIRRQAAKGQNLGRRITRPSRVKAFERQALVQPLFAVKSKHESSDVHQDGRDGDSSSRGDDEDTPSRIEPVIGDSVSVLSLPIDIAQEDRVLMCEAVAFMNAPRCLPSLNKAFSEGSVGHSIFLQLIFTDQAYYHCALATVLECNHISPQSGVSSIRHLTHAFRLINERISGAERVSNSTIAVVMSLSTYESTRGRYDRGMIHLSGLFRMVETRGGLDRVGSEEPEIMQKIYRADLDYALRFGAAPKLNIKLFENSKAMERLNVLSTRDHDILYLNLNPEFREQLGLELCELWNSAAEMSMLVNEASANKRSKLSRAKFLRSYIWLGHRLLNYASLNKPRSLNRLQSMAHLGLLMLISSLLCGLDRRVVENAILSQLLRDEASKVTNSETQELLLWLLFLGAAGILQDPSHDIWLVPKTWETMRDLGLDTWDSIRSVLWKFPWMNDFYESGSSALFAKVTQYQCIQFSV
;
A
#
# COMPACT_ATOMS: atom_id res chain seq x y z
N MET A 1 2.55 32.08 -36.99
CA MET A 1 1.19 31.52 -37.14
C MET A 1 1.23 30.51 -38.27
N ALA A 2 0.73 29.29 -38.01
CA ALA A 2 0.68 28.10 -38.86
C ALA A 2 2.02 27.34 -39.12
N SER A 3 2.41 26.42 -38.21
CA SER A 3 3.06 25.12 -38.55
C SER A 3 3.42 24.25 -37.32
N ALA A 4 2.52 24.04 -36.35
CA ALA A 4 2.80 23.16 -35.20
C ALA A 4 1.62 22.29 -34.76
N LEU A 5 0.77 21.89 -35.71
CA LEU A 5 -0.38 20.99 -35.48
C LEU A 5 -0.41 19.96 -36.62
N ASP A 6 0.57 19.06 -36.66
CA ASP A 6 0.43 17.83 -37.48
C ASP A 6 1.38 16.69 -37.05
N SER A 7 1.50 16.44 -35.76
CA SER A 7 2.05 15.16 -35.31
C SER A 7 0.90 14.33 -34.74
N GLN A 8 0.12 13.70 -35.63
CA GLN A 8 -0.64 12.52 -35.27
C GLN A 8 0.36 11.53 -34.69
N VAL A 9 0.33 11.35 -33.37
CA VAL A 9 1.02 10.24 -32.72
C VAL A 9 0.31 9.00 -33.20
N ASP A 10 0.88 8.33 -34.22
CA ASP A 10 0.49 6.97 -34.57
C ASP A 10 0.69 6.11 -33.32
N ILE A 11 -0.39 5.85 -32.60
CA ILE A 11 -0.40 4.87 -31.52
C ILE A 11 -0.21 3.52 -32.21
N VAL A 12 1.04 3.07 -32.30
CA VAL A 12 1.38 1.73 -32.76
C VAL A 12 0.71 0.75 -31.80
N ILE A 13 -0.39 0.13 -32.24
CA ILE A 13 -1.07 -0.93 -31.50
C ILE A 13 -0.07 -2.10 -31.45
N PRO A 14 0.45 -2.49 -30.26
CA PRO A 14 1.38 -3.59 -30.17
C PRO A 14 0.73 -4.88 -30.71
N GLU A 15 1.54 -5.77 -31.30
CA GLU A 15 1.07 -7.07 -31.78
C GLU A 15 0.39 -7.82 -30.62
N MET A 16 -0.93 -8.00 -30.74
CA MET A 16 -1.74 -8.48 -29.63
C MET A 16 -1.61 -10.01 -29.54
N PRO A 17 -1.18 -10.56 -28.39
CA PRO A 17 -1.04 -11.99 -28.24
C PRO A 17 -2.41 -12.68 -28.39
N SER A 18 -2.51 -13.60 -29.35
CA SER A 18 -3.74 -14.37 -29.58
C SER A 18 -3.67 -15.72 -28.88
N PHE A 19 -4.73 -16.07 -28.15
CA PHE A 19 -4.88 -17.43 -27.60
C PHE A 19 -5.34 -18.41 -28.69
N THR A 20 -5.96 -17.96 -29.78
CA THR A 20 -6.39 -18.83 -30.88
C THR A 20 -5.47 -18.64 -32.08
N LYS A 21 -5.41 -19.65 -32.97
CA LYS A 21 -4.65 -19.51 -34.23
C LYS A 21 -5.39 -18.59 -35.17
N GLY A 22 -6.71 -18.74 -35.26
CA GLY A 22 -7.61 -17.81 -35.94
C GLY A 22 -7.85 -16.55 -35.11
N TYR A 23 -7.92 -15.41 -35.78
CA TYR A 23 -8.25 -14.11 -35.19
C TYR A 23 -9.17 -13.34 -36.16
N HIS A 24 -10.26 -12.78 -35.64
CA HIS A 24 -11.31 -12.17 -36.43
C HIS A 24 -11.53 -10.71 -36.07
N HIS A 25 -11.72 -9.89 -37.09
CA HIS A 25 -12.07 -8.46 -36.97
C HIS A 25 -13.54 -8.17 -37.32
N ARG A 26 -14.26 -9.18 -37.82
CA ARG A 26 -15.64 -9.11 -38.30
C ARG A 26 -16.38 -10.37 -37.88
N PRO A 27 -17.71 -10.35 -37.80
CA PRO A 27 -18.47 -11.56 -37.58
C PRO A 27 -18.24 -12.60 -38.67
N TYR A 28 -18.33 -13.87 -38.29
CA TYR A 28 -18.04 -15.02 -39.12
C TYR A 28 -19.01 -16.17 -38.80
N PRO A 29 -19.15 -17.20 -39.66
CA PRO A 29 -20.27 -18.14 -39.59
C PRO A 29 -20.48 -18.84 -38.24
N ALA A 30 -19.40 -19.18 -37.52
CA ALA A 30 -19.49 -19.96 -36.28
C ALA A 30 -20.19 -19.21 -35.13
N ILE A 31 -20.18 -17.88 -35.14
CA ILE A 31 -20.84 -17.02 -34.14
C ILE A 31 -22.14 -16.38 -34.64
N SER A 32 -22.58 -16.71 -35.85
CA SER A 32 -23.77 -16.10 -36.46
C SER A 32 -25.04 -16.34 -35.63
N PRO A 33 -25.83 -15.30 -35.31
CA PRO A 33 -27.10 -15.44 -34.58
C PRO A 33 -28.10 -16.41 -35.24
N SER A 34 -28.02 -16.57 -36.56
CA SER A 34 -28.86 -17.49 -37.34
C SER A 34 -28.46 -18.96 -37.20
N ARG A 35 -27.31 -19.25 -36.56
CA ARG A 35 -26.84 -20.62 -36.36
C ARG A 35 -27.82 -21.34 -35.40
N PRO A 36 -28.31 -22.56 -35.73
CA PRO A 36 -29.35 -23.23 -34.95
C PRO A 36 -29.03 -23.39 -33.47
N GLU A 37 -27.78 -23.69 -33.12
CA GLU A 37 -27.36 -23.85 -31.72
C GLU A 37 -27.44 -22.55 -30.93
N ILE A 38 -27.11 -21.41 -31.56
CA ILE A 38 -27.16 -20.08 -30.95
C ILE A 38 -28.63 -19.64 -30.80
N ALA A 39 -29.43 -19.82 -31.85
CA ALA A 39 -30.87 -19.52 -31.80
C ALA A 39 -31.58 -20.35 -30.73
N ALA A 40 -31.29 -21.65 -30.62
CA ALA A 40 -31.83 -22.52 -29.59
C ALA A 40 -31.40 -22.11 -28.17
N ALA A 41 -30.16 -21.64 -28.00
CA ALA A 41 -29.64 -21.19 -26.70
C ALA A 41 -30.26 -19.86 -26.24
N ALA A 42 -30.53 -18.95 -27.17
CA ALA A 42 -31.18 -17.66 -26.90
C ALA A 42 -32.70 -17.79 -26.75
N ALA A 43 -33.32 -18.78 -27.40
CA ALA A 43 -34.76 -19.00 -27.35
C ALA A 43 -35.29 -19.08 -25.90
N GLY A 44 -36.36 -18.34 -25.63
CA GLY A 44 -36.99 -18.30 -24.31
C GLY A 44 -36.25 -17.45 -23.26
N LYS A 45 -35.09 -16.87 -23.58
CA LYS A 45 -34.29 -16.06 -22.64
C LYS A 45 -34.73 -14.62 -22.56
N ASN A 46 -34.77 -14.10 -21.33
CA ASN A 46 -34.99 -12.69 -21.03
C ASN A 46 -33.65 -12.00 -20.79
N ILE A 47 -33.26 -11.10 -21.69
CA ILE A 47 -31.93 -10.50 -21.73
C ILE A 47 -31.98 -9.03 -21.35
N VAL A 48 -31.04 -8.59 -20.53
CA VAL A 48 -30.91 -7.22 -20.06
C VAL A 48 -29.52 -6.70 -20.42
N VAL A 49 -29.44 -5.55 -21.12
CA VAL A 49 -28.17 -4.95 -21.55
C VAL A 49 -28.03 -3.53 -21.01
N THR A 50 -27.00 -3.30 -20.19
CA THR A 50 -26.68 -1.95 -19.73
C THR A 50 -25.87 -1.18 -20.77
N GLY A 51 -26.19 0.10 -20.98
CA GLY A 51 -25.58 0.88 -22.06
C GLY A 51 -26.01 0.40 -23.45
N GLY A 52 -27.21 -0.18 -23.58
CA GLY A 52 -27.69 -0.81 -24.81
C GLY A 52 -28.14 0.14 -25.92
N GLY A 53 -28.05 1.47 -25.73
CA GLY A 53 -28.53 2.45 -26.70
C GLY A 53 -27.54 2.84 -27.80
N THR A 54 -26.26 2.49 -27.68
CA THR A 54 -25.20 2.86 -28.64
C THR A 54 -24.06 1.85 -28.65
N GLY A 55 -23.22 1.89 -29.69
CA GLY A 55 -21.96 1.14 -29.77
C GLY A 55 -22.10 -0.36 -29.54
N ILE A 56 -21.19 -0.93 -28.73
CA ILE A 56 -21.13 -2.37 -28.44
C ILE A 56 -22.42 -2.88 -27.77
N GLY A 57 -22.98 -2.13 -26.81
CA GLY A 57 -24.22 -2.53 -26.14
C GLY A 57 -25.41 -2.66 -27.09
N LYS A 58 -25.53 -1.73 -28.05
CA LYS A 58 -26.53 -1.80 -29.13
C LYS A 58 -26.32 -3.04 -29.99
N ALA A 59 -25.09 -3.31 -30.41
CA ALA A 59 -24.78 -4.47 -31.25
C ALA A 59 -25.08 -5.80 -30.54
N ILE A 60 -24.78 -5.90 -29.24
CA ILE A 60 -25.14 -7.07 -28.41
C ILE A 60 -26.66 -7.23 -28.34
N ALA A 61 -27.41 -6.15 -28.10
CA ALA A 61 -28.87 -6.20 -28.05
C ALA A 61 -29.49 -6.64 -29.38
N ILE A 62 -28.95 -6.16 -30.52
CA ILE A 62 -29.36 -6.56 -31.86
C ILE A 62 -29.05 -8.05 -32.10
N ALA A 63 -27.84 -8.52 -31.77
CA ALA A 63 -27.46 -9.92 -31.97
C ALA A 63 -28.38 -10.89 -31.21
N PHE A 64 -28.76 -10.54 -29.97
CA PHE A 64 -29.72 -11.33 -29.20
C PHE A 64 -31.16 -11.28 -29.76
N ALA A 65 -31.56 -10.14 -30.34
CA ALA A 65 -32.84 -10.02 -31.02
C ALA A 65 -32.86 -10.86 -32.31
N GLN A 66 -31.77 -10.87 -33.07
CA GLN A 66 -31.55 -11.72 -34.25
C GLN A 66 -31.48 -13.21 -33.92
N ALA A 67 -30.99 -13.58 -32.73
CA ALA A 67 -30.96 -14.97 -32.26
C ALA A 67 -32.31 -15.47 -31.72
N GLY A 68 -33.35 -14.62 -31.68
CA GLY A 68 -34.68 -15.04 -31.24
C GLY A 68 -34.87 -15.14 -29.73
N ALA A 69 -34.17 -14.31 -28.95
CA ALA A 69 -34.45 -14.17 -27.52
C ALA A 69 -35.94 -13.86 -27.24
N ARG A 70 -36.48 -14.28 -26.09
CA ARG A 70 -37.88 -13.97 -25.72
C ARG A 70 -38.08 -12.47 -25.53
N SER A 71 -37.16 -11.85 -24.80
CA SER A 71 -37.16 -10.41 -24.60
C SER A 71 -35.74 -9.86 -24.56
N VAL A 72 -35.58 -8.64 -25.06
CA VAL A 72 -34.33 -7.89 -24.92
C VAL A 72 -34.65 -6.50 -24.36
N ALA A 73 -34.15 -6.24 -23.16
CA ALA A 73 -34.27 -4.97 -22.46
C ALA A 73 -32.96 -4.18 -22.53
N ILE A 74 -33.02 -2.91 -22.90
CA ILE A 74 -31.85 -2.02 -22.94
C ILE A 74 -32.01 -0.85 -21.97
N LEU A 75 -30.94 -0.56 -21.23
CA LEU A 75 -30.88 0.51 -20.24
C LEU A 75 -29.85 1.57 -20.61
N GLY A 76 -30.16 2.83 -20.34
CA GLY A 76 -29.22 3.95 -20.52
C GLY A 76 -29.84 5.30 -20.17
N ARG A 77 -29.07 6.38 -20.32
CA ARG A 77 -29.51 7.73 -19.94
C ARG A 77 -30.25 8.49 -21.05
N ARG A 78 -30.02 8.10 -22.32
CA ARG A 78 -30.48 8.83 -23.52
C ARG A 78 -31.70 8.13 -24.12
N ALA A 79 -32.89 8.68 -23.86
CA ALA A 79 -34.16 8.08 -24.26
C ALA A 79 -34.28 7.93 -25.79
N ASP A 80 -33.87 8.95 -26.54
CA ASP A 80 -33.83 8.99 -28.00
C ASP A 80 -32.99 7.85 -28.59
N ARG A 81 -31.76 7.65 -28.06
CA ARG A 81 -30.85 6.58 -28.50
C ARG A 81 -31.40 5.18 -28.17
N LEU A 82 -32.06 5.03 -27.02
CA LEU A 82 -32.71 3.78 -26.64
C LEU A 82 -33.88 3.46 -27.60
N GLN A 83 -34.74 4.43 -27.91
CA GLN A 83 -35.86 4.22 -28.83
C GLN A 83 -35.39 3.91 -30.25
N GLN A 84 -34.36 4.61 -30.74
CA GLN A 84 -33.75 4.30 -32.03
C GLN A 84 -33.23 2.86 -32.08
N THR A 85 -32.49 2.45 -31.04
CA THR A 85 -31.96 1.08 -30.96
C THR A 85 -33.07 0.04 -30.87
N ALA A 86 -34.14 0.31 -30.11
CA ALA A 86 -35.29 -0.58 -30.03
C ALA A 86 -35.98 -0.79 -31.40
N ALA A 87 -36.10 0.27 -32.20
CA ALA A 87 -36.65 0.17 -33.57
C ALA A 87 -35.74 -0.68 -34.47
N GLU A 88 -34.43 -0.48 -34.39
CA GLU A 88 -33.45 -1.27 -35.15
C GLU A 88 -33.47 -2.75 -34.73
N MET A 89 -33.50 -3.05 -33.43
CA MET A 89 -33.62 -4.41 -32.92
C MET A 89 -34.87 -5.11 -33.45
N LYS A 90 -36.01 -4.41 -33.52
CA LYS A 90 -37.26 -4.95 -34.08
C LYS A 90 -37.12 -5.26 -35.57
N SER A 91 -36.52 -4.35 -36.34
CA SER A 91 -36.28 -4.51 -37.77
C SER A 91 -35.35 -5.69 -38.05
N GLU A 92 -34.23 -5.79 -37.33
CA GLU A 92 -33.24 -6.84 -37.50
C GLU A 92 -33.76 -8.22 -37.07
N ALA A 93 -34.51 -8.31 -35.97
CA ALA A 93 -35.16 -9.54 -35.55
C ALA A 93 -36.16 -10.04 -36.60
N ALA A 94 -36.96 -9.15 -37.19
CA ALA A 94 -37.94 -9.51 -38.21
C ALA A 94 -37.28 -10.11 -39.47
N LYS A 95 -36.11 -9.58 -39.88
CA LYS A 95 -35.33 -10.15 -40.99
C LYS A 95 -34.87 -11.60 -40.73
N HIS A 96 -34.79 -11.99 -39.46
CA HIS A 96 -34.40 -13.32 -39.01
C HIS A 96 -35.62 -14.18 -38.62
N GLY A 97 -36.85 -13.71 -38.85
CA GLY A 97 -38.08 -14.44 -38.52
C GLY A 97 -38.43 -14.43 -37.03
N HIS A 98 -37.91 -13.47 -36.27
CA HIS A 98 -38.13 -13.35 -34.83
C HIS A 98 -38.88 -12.06 -34.45
N SER A 99 -39.57 -12.10 -33.31
CA SER A 99 -40.33 -10.96 -32.77
C SER A 99 -40.19 -10.90 -31.25
N PRO A 100 -39.00 -10.54 -30.72
CA PRO A 100 -38.76 -10.44 -29.29
C PRO A 100 -39.56 -9.30 -28.66
N ILE A 101 -39.88 -9.43 -27.37
CA ILE A 101 -40.38 -8.30 -26.57
C ILE A 101 -39.21 -7.35 -26.31
N ILE A 102 -39.33 -6.10 -26.76
CA ILE A 102 -38.29 -5.09 -26.59
C ILE A 102 -38.72 -4.11 -25.50
N VAL A 103 -37.85 -3.91 -24.51
CA VAL A 103 -38.09 -2.99 -23.40
C VAL A 103 -36.95 -1.98 -23.33
N THR A 104 -37.30 -0.71 -23.11
CA THR A 104 -36.33 0.36 -22.88
C THR A 104 -36.58 0.99 -21.52
N GLU A 105 -35.52 1.21 -20.74
CA GLU A 105 -35.59 1.97 -19.49
C GLU A 105 -34.56 3.09 -19.46
N VAL A 106 -35.00 4.29 -19.11
CA VAL A 106 -34.13 5.44 -18.87
C VAL A 106 -33.65 5.39 -17.43
N VAL A 107 -32.35 5.20 -17.22
CA VAL A 107 -31.80 5.01 -15.88
C VAL A 107 -30.39 5.60 -15.77
N ASP A 108 -30.08 6.11 -14.59
CA ASP A 108 -28.73 6.47 -14.17
C ASP A 108 -28.14 5.30 -13.36
N LEU A 109 -27.26 4.53 -13.98
CA LEU A 109 -26.73 3.30 -13.39
C LEU A 109 -25.87 3.54 -12.13
N MET A 110 -25.43 4.78 -11.89
CA MET A 110 -24.70 5.13 -10.66
C MET A 110 -25.61 5.24 -9.43
N ARG A 111 -26.94 5.34 -9.62
CA ARG A 111 -27.91 5.47 -8.53
C ARG A 111 -28.66 4.16 -8.30
N ARG A 112 -28.23 3.43 -7.27
CA ARG A 112 -28.72 2.09 -6.91
C ARG A 112 -30.25 1.95 -6.96
N GLU A 113 -30.97 2.85 -6.30
CA GLU A 113 -32.44 2.83 -6.20
C GLU A 113 -33.10 2.86 -7.59
N THR A 114 -32.62 3.74 -8.47
CA THR A 114 -33.15 3.85 -9.85
C THR A 114 -32.87 2.61 -10.69
N VAL A 115 -31.77 1.89 -10.43
CA VAL A 115 -31.45 0.62 -11.09
C VAL A 115 -32.38 -0.48 -10.61
N ASP A 116 -32.64 -0.55 -9.30
CA ASP A 116 -33.56 -1.51 -8.71
C ASP A 116 -34.98 -1.33 -9.28
N ASP A 117 -35.46 -0.09 -9.38
CA ASP A 117 -36.77 0.23 -9.96
C ASP A 117 -36.83 -0.10 -11.46
N ALA A 118 -35.80 0.24 -12.23
CA ALA A 118 -35.75 -0.06 -13.65
C ALA A 118 -35.79 -1.57 -13.93
N LEU A 119 -35.04 -2.39 -13.18
CA LEU A 119 -35.05 -3.84 -13.38
C LEU A 119 -36.36 -4.49 -12.93
N ARG A 120 -37.00 -4.00 -11.85
CA ARG A 120 -38.36 -4.43 -11.47
C ARG A 120 -39.39 -4.05 -12.52
N SER A 121 -39.29 -2.86 -13.11
CA SER A 121 -40.15 -2.42 -14.22
C SER A 121 -39.98 -3.33 -15.44
N ILE A 122 -38.73 -3.65 -15.81
CA ILE A 122 -38.42 -4.59 -16.90
C ILE A 122 -39.04 -5.97 -16.63
N GLN A 123 -38.82 -6.52 -15.44
CA GLN A 123 -39.39 -7.81 -15.03
C GLN A 123 -40.92 -7.80 -15.13
N SER A 124 -41.58 -6.75 -14.64
CA SER A 124 -43.04 -6.60 -14.70
C SER A 124 -43.57 -6.54 -16.14
N LYS A 125 -42.92 -5.74 -17.01
CA LYS A 125 -43.29 -5.64 -18.44
C LYS A 125 -43.14 -6.97 -19.16
N ILE A 126 -42.05 -7.69 -18.91
CA ILE A 126 -41.80 -9.02 -19.49
C ILE A 126 -42.79 -10.06 -18.95
N SER A 127 -43.06 -10.04 -17.63
CA SER A 127 -44.03 -10.94 -17.01
C SER A 127 -45.44 -10.73 -17.58
N THR A 128 -45.83 -9.48 -17.83
CA THR A 128 -47.12 -9.14 -18.44
C THR A 128 -47.21 -9.61 -19.89
N ALA A 129 -46.13 -9.46 -20.65
CA ALA A 129 -46.13 -9.77 -22.08
C ALA A 129 -45.88 -11.26 -22.41
N ALA A 130 -45.16 -12.01 -21.57
CA ALA A 130 -44.74 -13.39 -21.85
C ALA A 130 -44.87 -14.37 -20.67
N GLY A 131 -45.40 -13.95 -19.51
CA GLY A 131 -45.64 -14.83 -18.36
C GLY A 131 -44.37 -15.32 -17.64
N SER A 132 -43.20 -14.73 -17.94
CA SER A 132 -41.92 -15.08 -17.31
C SER A 132 -41.49 -14.03 -16.30
N THR A 133 -41.12 -14.47 -15.10
CA THR A 133 -40.69 -13.59 -14.01
C THR A 133 -39.17 -13.49 -13.86
N TYR A 134 -38.38 -14.22 -14.64
CA TYR A 134 -36.92 -14.21 -14.49
C TYR A 134 -36.22 -13.34 -15.53
N LEU A 135 -35.10 -12.73 -15.15
CA LEU A 135 -34.16 -12.07 -16.06
C LEU A 135 -32.96 -13.01 -16.26
N ASP A 136 -32.99 -13.83 -17.30
CA ASP A 136 -32.02 -14.92 -17.50
C ASP A 136 -30.59 -14.44 -17.75
N VAL A 137 -30.42 -13.33 -18.46
CA VAL A 137 -29.10 -12.87 -18.89
C VAL A 137 -28.93 -11.40 -18.57
N LEU A 138 -27.85 -11.05 -17.86
CA LEU A 138 -27.38 -9.68 -17.73
C LEU A 138 -26.11 -9.50 -18.54
N VAL A 139 -26.12 -8.52 -19.43
CA VAL A 139 -24.93 -7.99 -20.09
C VAL A 139 -24.55 -6.68 -19.40
N SER A 140 -23.54 -6.75 -18.53
CA SER A 140 -22.95 -5.59 -17.88
C SER A 140 -21.97 -4.92 -18.86
N ASN A 141 -22.45 -3.92 -19.60
CA ASN A 141 -21.69 -3.26 -20.67
C ASN A 141 -21.49 -1.75 -20.48
N ALA A 142 -22.33 -1.08 -19.68
CA ALA A 142 -22.19 0.35 -19.47
C ALA A 142 -20.80 0.74 -18.92
N GLY A 143 -20.19 1.77 -19.51
CA GLY A 143 -18.88 2.29 -19.13
C GLY A 143 -18.56 3.56 -19.91
N MET A 144 -17.39 4.15 -19.61
CA MET A 144 -16.88 5.32 -20.31
C MET A 144 -15.35 5.33 -20.31
N ALA A 145 -14.75 5.97 -21.31
CA ALA A 145 -13.33 6.28 -21.33
C ALA A 145 -13.12 7.72 -20.83
N PRO A 146 -12.28 7.94 -19.80
CA PRO A 146 -12.00 9.28 -19.31
C PRO A 146 -10.94 9.98 -20.17
N LYS A 147 -10.75 11.27 -19.92
CA LYS A 147 -9.62 12.04 -20.47
C LYS A 147 -8.30 11.35 -20.14
N MET A 148 -7.43 11.15 -21.12
CA MET A 148 -6.10 10.58 -20.89
C MET A 148 -5.22 11.53 -20.06
N GLY A 149 -4.36 10.97 -19.20
CA GLY A 149 -3.40 11.72 -18.40
C GLY A 149 -2.48 10.83 -17.56
N ALA A 150 -1.31 11.35 -17.19
CA ALA A 150 -0.36 10.64 -16.34
C ALA A 150 -0.88 10.50 -14.91
N VAL A 151 -0.40 9.50 -14.17
CA VAL A 151 -0.78 9.27 -12.75
C VAL A 151 -0.45 10.50 -11.90
N LEU A 152 0.73 11.07 -12.09
CA LEU A 152 1.19 12.25 -11.37
C LEU A 152 0.42 13.48 -11.84
N GLY A 153 -0.32 14.11 -10.92
CA GLY A 153 -1.12 15.30 -11.21
C GLY A 153 -2.44 15.02 -11.92
N TYR A 154 -2.88 13.76 -12.02
CA TYR A 154 -4.20 13.46 -12.55
C TYR A 154 -5.30 13.99 -11.63
N ASP A 155 -6.38 14.48 -12.22
CA ASP A 155 -7.53 14.97 -11.47
C ASP A 155 -8.23 13.81 -10.74
N ALA A 156 -8.25 13.87 -9.41
CA ALA A 156 -8.84 12.83 -8.57
C ALA A 156 -10.35 12.69 -8.80
N GLN A 157 -11.07 13.77 -9.11
CA GLN A 157 -12.50 13.71 -9.37
C GLN A 157 -12.81 13.01 -10.71
N ILE A 158 -12.02 13.26 -11.76
CA ILE A 158 -12.12 12.52 -13.03
C ILE A 158 -11.88 11.03 -12.80
N MET A 159 -10.86 10.68 -11.99
CA MET A 159 -10.60 9.30 -11.61
C MET A 159 -11.80 8.67 -10.89
N MET A 160 -12.34 9.35 -9.87
CA MET A 160 -13.49 8.85 -9.11
C MET A 160 -14.75 8.70 -9.97
N ASN A 161 -15.00 9.63 -10.90
CA ASN A 161 -16.11 9.53 -11.86
C ASN A 161 -15.93 8.33 -12.80
N THR A 162 -14.69 8.03 -13.21
CA THR A 162 -14.36 6.85 -14.03
C THR A 162 -14.71 5.56 -13.30
N PHE A 163 -14.34 5.47 -12.01
CA PHE A 163 -14.73 4.36 -11.13
C PHE A 163 -16.24 4.27 -10.95
N GLY A 164 -16.91 5.41 -10.74
CA GLY A 164 -18.36 5.48 -10.67
C GLY A 164 -19.02 4.85 -11.89
N LEU A 165 -18.61 5.26 -13.09
CA LEU A 165 -19.25 4.80 -14.33
C LEU A 165 -18.86 3.38 -14.75
N ASN A 166 -17.62 2.93 -14.51
CA ASN A 166 -17.14 1.60 -14.94
C ASN A 166 -17.23 0.50 -13.87
N VAL A 167 -17.23 0.87 -12.58
CA VAL A 167 -17.27 -0.07 -11.45
C VAL A 167 -18.62 0.00 -10.75
N MET A 168 -19.03 1.18 -10.27
CA MET A 168 -20.27 1.29 -9.49
C MET A 168 -21.53 1.00 -10.33
N SER A 169 -21.57 1.44 -11.59
CA SER A 169 -22.67 1.07 -12.50
C SER A 169 -22.83 -0.44 -12.66
N ALA A 170 -21.72 -1.17 -12.79
CA ALA A 170 -21.72 -2.62 -12.91
C ALA A 170 -22.12 -3.29 -11.59
N PHE A 171 -21.56 -2.82 -10.46
CA PHE A 171 -21.91 -3.28 -9.12
C PHE A 171 -23.42 -3.14 -8.87
N ASN A 172 -23.98 -1.96 -9.17
CA ASN A 172 -25.41 -1.70 -9.02
C ASN A 172 -26.25 -2.60 -9.92
N ALA A 173 -25.88 -2.74 -11.20
CA ALA A 173 -26.62 -3.61 -12.12
C ALA A 173 -26.62 -5.07 -11.67
N VAL A 174 -25.47 -5.62 -11.27
CA VAL A 174 -25.33 -7.01 -10.82
C VAL A 174 -26.16 -7.26 -9.56
N ASN A 175 -26.01 -6.42 -8.53
CA ASN A 175 -26.74 -6.60 -7.28
C ASN A 175 -28.26 -6.39 -7.44
N ALA A 176 -28.70 -5.63 -8.44
CA ALA A 176 -30.12 -5.38 -8.71
C ALA A 176 -30.73 -6.52 -9.52
N TRP A 177 -29.95 -7.10 -10.43
CA TRP A 177 -30.36 -8.18 -11.30
C TRP A 177 -30.33 -9.55 -10.61
N ALA A 178 -29.31 -9.83 -9.79
CA ALA A 178 -29.11 -11.17 -9.23
C ALA A 178 -30.34 -11.73 -8.47
N PRO A 179 -31.10 -10.95 -7.68
CA PRO A 179 -32.34 -11.43 -7.06
C PRO A 179 -33.48 -11.75 -8.04
N LEU A 180 -33.41 -11.22 -9.26
CA LEU A 180 -34.41 -11.41 -10.34
C LEU A 180 -33.97 -12.48 -11.34
N ALA A 181 -32.79 -13.05 -11.15
CA ALA A 181 -32.18 -14.03 -12.04
C ALA A 181 -32.75 -15.44 -11.78
N GLY A 182 -32.87 -16.25 -12.84
CA GLY A 182 -33.30 -17.65 -12.72
C GLY A 182 -32.15 -18.62 -12.41
N ASP A 183 -32.46 -19.90 -12.18
CA ASP A 183 -31.48 -20.93 -11.76
C ASP A 183 -30.33 -21.17 -12.76
N LYS A 184 -30.53 -20.83 -14.04
CA LYS A 184 -29.54 -20.99 -15.12
C LYS A 184 -29.05 -19.64 -15.66
N ALA A 185 -28.97 -18.65 -14.79
CA ALA A 185 -28.63 -17.29 -15.16
C ALA A 185 -27.19 -17.14 -15.70
N VAL A 186 -27.04 -16.21 -16.64
CA VAL A 186 -25.77 -15.89 -17.29
C VAL A 186 -25.45 -14.41 -17.09
N LEU A 187 -24.26 -14.10 -16.62
CA LEU A 187 -23.73 -12.75 -16.52
C LEU A 187 -22.57 -12.60 -17.51
N ILE A 188 -22.74 -11.74 -18.51
CA ILE A 188 -21.69 -11.36 -19.45
C ILE A 188 -21.19 -9.97 -19.06
N ASN A 189 -19.93 -9.87 -18.67
CA ASN A 189 -19.29 -8.61 -18.33
C ASN A 189 -18.40 -8.13 -19.48
N VAL A 190 -18.74 -6.98 -20.07
CA VAL A 190 -17.95 -6.35 -21.14
C VAL A 190 -16.89 -5.46 -20.49
N SER A 191 -15.68 -5.99 -20.39
CA SER A 191 -14.53 -5.35 -19.75
C SER A 191 -13.62 -4.73 -20.83
N SER A 192 -12.31 -4.87 -20.71
CA SER A 192 -11.34 -4.36 -21.68
C SER A 192 -10.01 -5.11 -21.64
N MET A 193 -9.25 -5.13 -22.74
CA MET A 193 -7.84 -5.54 -22.72
C MET A 193 -7.02 -4.72 -21.74
N MET A 194 -7.39 -3.45 -21.55
CA MET A 194 -6.71 -2.52 -20.64
C MET A 194 -6.76 -2.99 -19.17
N ALA A 195 -7.61 -3.97 -18.84
CA ALA A 195 -7.57 -4.61 -17.53
C ALA A 195 -6.26 -5.38 -17.31
N HIS A 196 -5.73 -6.11 -18.31
CA HIS A 196 -4.53 -6.98 -18.20
C HIS A 196 -3.34 -6.54 -19.03
N ALA A 197 -3.51 -5.58 -19.95
CA ALA A 197 -2.42 -5.09 -20.77
C ALA A 197 -1.30 -4.49 -19.91
N ARG A 198 -0.07 -4.51 -20.44
CA ARG A 198 1.04 -3.76 -19.83
C ARG A 198 0.68 -2.27 -19.70
N PRO A 199 1.26 -1.54 -18.74
CA PRO A 199 0.95 -0.13 -18.54
C PRO A 199 1.05 0.67 -19.85
N VAL A 200 -0.08 1.22 -20.28
CA VAL A 200 -0.15 2.17 -21.40
C VAL A 200 -0.08 3.58 -20.82
N VAL A 201 0.95 4.33 -21.18
CA VAL A 201 1.18 5.69 -20.68
C VAL A 201 -0.08 6.53 -20.95
N THR A 202 -0.49 7.30 -19.94
CA THR A 202 -1.69 8.17 -19.92
C THR A 202 -3.06 7.49 -19.79
N ASN A 203 -3.18 6.16 -19.84
CA ASN A 203 -4.48 5.47 -19.78
C ASN A 203 -4.77 4.73 -18.46
N PHE A 204 -4.11 5.14 -17.37
CA PHE A 204 -4.12 4.40 -16.11
C PHE A 204 -5.51 4.36 -15.45
N ALA A 205 -6.28 5.46 -15.48
CA ALA A 205 -7.57 5.55 -14.79
C ALA A 205 -8.59 4.55 -15.37
N TYR A 206 -8.65 4.43 -16.70
CA TYR A 206 -9.49 3.45 -17.38
C TYR A 206 -9.02 2.02 -17.12
N SER A 207 -7.71 1.77 -17.26
CA SER A 207 -7.09 0.45 -17.03
C SER A 207 -7.38 -0.04 -15.61
N MET A 208 -7.18 0.83 -14.62
CA MET A 208 -7.46 0.57 -13.22
C MET A 208 -8.94 0.27 -12.96
N ALA A 209 -9.85 1.08 -13.52
CA ALA A 209 -11.28 0.87 -13.35
C ALA A 209 -11.76 -0.45 -13.99
N LYS A 210 -11.24 -0.82 -15.17
CA LYS A 210 -11.57 -2.10 -15.82
C LYS A 210 -10.95 -3.30 -15.10
N ALA A 211 -9.75 -3.18 -14.53
CA ALA A 211 -9.16 -4.21 -13.66
C ALA A 211 -9.96 -4.38 -12.36
N ALA A 212 -10.39 -3.28 -11.73
CA ALA A 212 -11.23 -3.30 -10.53
C ALA A 212 -12.60 -3.96 -10.80
N ASN A 213 -13.24 -3.60 -11.92
CA ASN A 213 -14.47 -4.24 -12.38
C ASN A 213 -14.28 -5.75 -12.60
N LEU A 214 -13.19 -6.16 -13.27
CA LEU A 214 -12.91 -7.58 -13.51
C LEU A 214 -12.68 -8.36 -12.21
N LYS A 215 -11.99 -7.77 -11.24
CA LYS A 215 -11.82 -8.39 -9.92
C LYS A 215 -13.12 -8.47 -9.12
N MET A 216 -14.00 -7.48 -9.22
CA MET A 216 -15.34 -7.54 -8.63
C MET A 216 -16.16 -8.70 -9.21
N MET A 217 -16.12 -8.91 -10.53
CA MET A 217 -16.81 -10.03 -11.19
C MET A 217 -16.23 -11.40 -10.78
N ASP A 218 -14.92 -11.49 -10.54
CA ASP A 218 -14.27 -12.70 -10.01
C ASP A 218 -14.82 -13.08 -8.62
N TYR A 219 -14.92 -12.11 -7.70
CA TYR A 219 -15.57 -12.33 -6.39
C TYR A 219 -17.05 -12.71 -6.53
N PHE A 220 -17.82 -11.97 -7.32
CA PHE A 220 -19.23 -12.27 -7.54
C PHE A 220 -19.43 -13.70 -8.08
N ALA A 221 -18.62 -14.13 -9.04
CA ALA A 221 -18.66 -15.47 -9.61
C ALA A 221 -18.28 -16.57 -8.61
N ALA A 222 -17.32 -16.31 -7.72
CA ALA A 222 -16.93 -17.25 -6.67
C ALA A 222 -18.01 -17.39 -5.59
N GLU A 223 -18.68 -16.30 -5.23
CA GLU A 223 -19.76 -16.27 -4.23
C GLU A 223 -21.08 -16.83 -4.77
N ASN A 224 -21.31 -16.74 -6.09
CA ASN A 224 -22.53 -17.16 -6.76
C ASN A 224 -22.26 -18.29 -7.78
N PRO A 225 -21.82 -19.48 -7.32
CA PRO A 225 -21.35 -20.55 -8.21
C PRO A 225 -22.43 -21.15 -9.10
N THR A 226 -23.71 -20.83 -8.91
CA THR A 226 -24.81 -21.23 -9.80
C THR A 226 -24.88 -20.34 -11.05
N ILE A 227 -24.53 -19.06 -10.94
CA ILE A 227 -24.53 -18.11 -12.06
C ILE A 227 -23.34 -18.40 -12.98
N HIS A 228 -23.58 -18.37 -14.29
CA HIS A 228 -22.51 -18.50 -15.28
C HIS A 228 -21.96 -17.11 -15.61
N VAL A 229 -20.79 -16.77 -15.07
CA VAL A 229 -20.16 -15.47 -15.29
C VAL A 229 -19.06 -15.60 -16.34
N VAL A 230 -19.06 -14.76 -17.36
CA VAL A 230 -17.97 -14.65 -18.35
C VAL A 230 -17.63 -13.18 -18.51
N SER A 231 -16.34 -12.83 -18.43
CA SER A 231 -15.87 -11.49 -18.77
C SER A 231 -15.19 -11.50 -20.12
N LEU A 232 -15.32 -10.43 -20.90
CA LEU A 232 -14.71 -10.36 -22.22
C LEU A 232 -14.10 -8.99 -22.56
N GLN A 233 -13.06 -9.03 -23.39
CA GLN A 233 -12.57 -7.90 -24.19
C GLN A 233 -13.36 -7.86 -25.51
N PRO A 234 -14.10 -6.78 -25.81
CA PRO A 234 -14.96 -6.73 -27.00
C PRO A 234 -14.21 -6.51 -28.32
N GLY A 235 -12.93 -6.16 -28.28
CA GLY A 235 -12.12 -5.77 -29.44
C GLY A 235 -11.71 -4.29 -29.40
N ILE A 236 -11.02 -3.83 -30.44
CA ILE A 236 -10.63 -2.44 -30.68
C ILE A 236 -11.65 -1.83 -31.65
N ILE A 237 -12.69 -1.21 -31.11
CA ILE A 237 -13.88 -0.76 -31.86
C ILE A 237 -14.07 0.74 -31.68
N ASN A 238 -14.34 1.46 -32.78
CA ASN A 238 -14.72 2.87 -32.74
C ASN A 238 -16.16 3.01 -32.25
N THR A 239 -16.33 3.65 -31.09
CA THR A 239 -17.62 3.92 -30.47
C THR A 239 -17.62 5.29 -29.81
N GLU A 240 -18.80 5.80 -29.43
CA GLU A 240 -18.96 7.04 -28.67
C GLU A 240 -18.42 6.97 -27.21
N LEU A 241 -17.64 5.94 -26.82
CA LEU A 241 -17.28 5.62 -25.43
C LEU A 241 -16.53 6.75 -24.69
N GLY A 242 -15.73 7.54 -25.39
CA GLY A 242 -14.97 8.65 -24.79
C GLY A 242 -15.32 10.04 -25.33
N GLY A 243 -16.42 10.16 -26.09
CA GLY A 243 -16.84 11.43 -26.69
C GLY A 243 -15.81 12.00 -27.70
N ASP A 244 -15.89 13.31 -27.93
CA ASP A 244 -15.07 14.04 -28.92
C ASP A 244 -13.58 14.14 -28.52
N ASP A 245 -13.25 13.84 -27.26
CA ASP A 245 -11.90 13.96 -26.68
C ASP A 245 -11.02 12.72 -26.89
N MET A 246 -11.57 11.63 -27.44
CA MET A 246 -10.78 10.43 -27.73
C MET A 246 -9.99 10.58 -29.03
N PRO A 247 -8.67 10.29 -29.03
CA PRO A 247 -7.91 10.22 -30.27
C PRO A 247 -8.54 9.22 -31.23
N VAL A 248 -8.73 9.61 -32.48
CA VAL A 248 -9.16 8.67 -33.53
C VAL A 248 -8.02 7.67 -33.74
N PHE A 249 -8.22 6.43 -33.29
CA PHE A 249 -7.33 5.32 -33.58
C PHE A 249 -7.90 4.46 -34.70
N VAL A 250 -7.03 3.75 -35.42
CA VAL A 250 -7.46 2.72 -36.38
C VAL A 250 -8.11 1.59 -35.58
N ALA A 251 -9.44 1.51 -35.63
CA ALA A 251 -10.21 0.43 -35.03
C ALA A 251 -10.44 -0.65 -36.09
N PRO A 252 -9.68 -1.77 -36.05
CA PRO A 252 -9.81 -2.82 -37.05
C PRO A 252 -11.13 -3.60 -36.92
N ASP A 253 -11.77 -3.59 -35.74
CA ASP A 253 -12.88 -4.47 -35.40
C ASP A 253 -14.24 -3.80 -35.63
N THR A 254 -15.21 -4.56 -36.13
CA THR A 254 -16.59 -4.07 -36.29
C THR A 254 -17.41 -4.24 -35.01
N THR A 255 -18.41 -3.38 -34.83
CA THR A 255 -19.29 -3.38 -33.66
C THR A 255 -20.07 -4.68 -33.47
N GLU A 256 -20.36 -5.40 -34.56
CA GLU A 256 -21.18 -6.61 -34.57
C GLU A 256 -20.44 -7.82 -34.01
N LEU A 257 -19.10 -7.86 -34.11
CA LEU A 257 -18.27 -8.97 -33.66
C LEU A 257 -18.52 -9.34 -32.19
N PRO A 258 -18.39 -8.43 -31.20
CA PRO A 258 -18.69 -8.75 -29.81
C PRO A 258 -20.18 -9.06 -29.58
N GLY A 259 -21.08 -8.51 -30.40
CA GLY A 259 -22.51 -8.80 -30.32
C GLY A 259 -22.80 -10.27 -30.60
N GLN A 260 -22.32 -10.77 -31.74
CA GLN A 260 -22.47 -12.16 -32.15
C GLN A 260 -21.71 -13.12 -31.23
N PHE A 261 -20.52 -12.73 -30.75
CA PHE A 261 -19.76 -13.49 -29.76
C PHE A 261 -20.54 -13.65 -28.43
N CYS A 262 -21.22 -12.60 -27.95
CA CYS A 262 -22.08 -12.68 -26.76
C CYS A 262 -23.25 -13.64 -26.94
N ALA A 263 -23.85 -13.70 -28.14
CA ALA A 263 -24.89 -14.67 -28.45
C ALA A 263 -24.34 -16.11 -28.41
N TRP A 264 -23.15 -16.33 -28.99
CA TRP A 264 -22.46 -17.61 -28.94
C TRP A 264 -22.15 -18.08 -27.50
N LEU A 265 -21.81 -17.16 -26.58
CA LEU A 265 -21.54 -17.50 -25.16
C LEU A 265 -22.73 -18.17 -24.43
N LEU A 266 -23.96 -18.07 -24.96
CA LEU A 266 -25.11 -18.75 -24.36
C LEU A 266 -25.20 -20.25 -24.70
N THR A 267 -24.46 -20.69 -25.73
CA THR A 267 -24.49 -22.07 -26.20
C THR A 267 -23.88 -23.05 -25.20
N ASP A 268 -24.26 -24.32 -25.30
CA ASP A 268 -23.67 -25.35 -24.45
C ASP A 268 -22.19 -25.63 -24.78
N GLU A 269 -21.76 -25.37 -26.02
CA GLU A 269 -20.35 -25.49 -26.42
C GLU A 269 -19.46 -24.43 -25.75
N ALA A 270 -19.98 -23.24 -25.41
CA ALA A 270 -19.26 -22.19 -24.70
C ALA A 270 -19.22 -22.38 -23.17
N ARG A 271 -19.96 -23.35 -22.59
CA ARG A 271 -20.11 -23.52 -21.11
C ARG A 271 -18.81 -23.66 -20.34
N PHE A 272 -17.75 -24.14 -20.97
CA PHE A 272 -16.43 -24.30 -20.34
C PHE A 272 -15.75 -22.96 -20.02
N LEU A 273 -16.21 -21.87 -20.63
CA LEU A 273 -15.72 -20.51 -20.39
C LEU A 273 -16.27 -19.89 -19.10
N LYS A 274 -16.99 -20.66 -18.27
CA LYS A 274 -17.43 -20.20 -16.96
C LYS A 274 -16.26 -19.68 -16.13
N ASN A 275 -16.43 -18.47 -15.62
CA ASN A 275 -15.48 -17.71 -14.82
C ASN A 275 -14.16 -17.46 -15.57
N LYS A 276 -14.21 -17.27 -16.90
CA LYS A 276 -13.05 -16.94 -17.74
C LYS A 276 -13.13 -15.51 -18.27
N PHE A 277 -11.95 -15.02 -18.66
CA PHE A 277 -11.76 -13.79 -19.39
C PHE A 277 -11.33 -14.10 -20.83
N VAL A 278 -12.16 -13.73 -21.81
CA VAL A 278 -11.97 -14.07 -23.23
C VAL A 278 -11.97 -12.85 -24.14
N TRP A 279 -11.49 -12.98 -25.37
CA TRP A 279 -11.54 -11.89 -26.36
C TRP A 279 -12.51 -12.25 -27.47
N ALA A 280 -13.35 -11.30 -27.87
CA ALA A 280 -14.34 -11.52 -28.93
C ALA A 280 -13.70 -11.78 -30.32
N ASN A 281 -12.44 -11.36 -30.50
CA ASN A 281 -11.67 -11.58 -31.72
C ASN A 281 -11.12 -12.99 -31.86
N TRP A 282 -11.14 -13.80 -30.81
CA TRP A 282 -10.62 -15.16 -30.88
C TRP A 282 -11.57 -16.08 -31.63
N ASP A 283 -10.99 -17.03 -32.36
CA ASP A 283 -11.75 -18.03 -33.09
C ASP A 283 -12.42 -19.02 -32.11
N VAL A 284 -13.74 -19.01 -32.05
CA VAL A 284 -14.52 -19.91 -31.19
C VAL A 284 -14.31 -21.40 -31.45
N GLU A 285 -14.01 -21.82 -32.69
CA GLU A 285 -13.75 -23.23 -32.99
C GLU A 285 -12.39 -23.65 -32.41
N ASP A 286 -11.37 -22.79 -32.52
CA ASP A 286 -10.09 -22.97 -31.84
C ASP A 286 -10.24 -22.96 -30.30
N LEU A 287 -11.07 -22.07 -29.75
CA LEU A 287 -11.36 -22.04 -28.31
C LEU A 287 -11.98 -23.36 -27.83
N VAL A 288 -12.96 -23.89 -28.58
CA VAL A 288 -13.60 -25.18 -28.29
C VAL A 288 -12.59 -26.32 -28.44
N ALA A 289 -11.72 -26.29 -29.44
CA ALA A 289 -10.65 -27.28 -29.60
C ALA A 289 -9.66 -27.28 -28.43
N ARG A 290 -9.46 -26.13 -27.76
CA ARG A 290 -8.62 -25.97 -26.57
C ARG A 290 -9.41 -26.08 -25.25
N LYS A 291 -10.66 -26.54 -25.28
CA LYS A 291 -11.52 -26.67 -24.08
C LYS A 291 -10.85 -27.42 -22.93
N ASP A 292 -10.21 -28.55 -23.22
CA ASP A 292 -9.56 -29.36 -22.18
C ASP A 292 -8.40 -28.61 -21.51
N GLU A 293 -7.65 -27.83 -22.27
CA GLU A 293 -6.60 -26.97 -21.73
C GLU A 293 -7.19 -25.89 -20.80
N VAL A 294 -8.26 -25.22 -21.24
CA VAL A 294 -8.94 -24.17 -20.46
C VAL A 294 -9.56 -24.73 -19.17
N LEU A 295 -10.05 -25.97 -19.19
CA LEU A 295 -10.64 -26.63 -18.01
C LEU A 295 -9.60 -27.22 -17.05
N THR A 296 -8.45 -27.68 -17.56
CA THR A 296 -7.43 -28.37 -16.75
C THR A 296 -6.31 -27.45 -16.25
N THR A 297 -6.21 -26.23 -16.79
CA THR A 297 -5.20 -25.25 -16.42
C THR A 297 -5.84 -23.97 -15.86
N ARG A 298 -5.02 -22.96 -15.56
CA ARG A 298 -5.47 -21.60 -15.22
C ARG A 298 -5.60 -20.70 -16.45
N ALA A 299 -5.52 -21.25 -17.67
CA ALA A 299 -5.68 -20.47 -18.88
C ALA A 299 -6.98 -19.65 -18.84
N LEU A 300 -6.88 -18.41 -19.32
CA LEU A 300 -8.00 -17.47 -19.40
C LEU A 300 -8.63 -17.11 -18.05
N THR A 301 -7.98 -17.45 -16.93
CA THR A 301 -8.41 -17.03 -15.59
C THR A 301 -7.70 -15.74 -15.23
N TRP A 302 -8.47 -14.66 -15.05
CA TRP A 302 -7.90 -13.39 -14.62
C TRP A 302 -7.27 -13.51 -13.22
N GLY A 303 -6.05 -13.01 -13.07
CA GLY A 303 -5.33 -13.02 -11.80
C GLY A 303 -3.89 -12.57 -11.98
N VAL A 304 -3.15 -12.51 -10.87
CA VAL A 304 -1.73 -12.20 -10.89
C VAL A 304 -0.96 -13.49 -11.19
N GLU A 305 -0.34 -13.56 -12.37
CA GLU A 305 0.63 -14.61 -12.70
C GLU A 305 1.90 -14.40 -11.88
N GLY A 306 2.48 -15.50 -11.42
CA GLY A 306 3.60 -15.50 -10.49
C GLY A 306 3.23 -16.19 -9.20
N VAL A 307 2.01 -15.97 -8.66
CA VAL A 307 1.52 -16.51 -7.36
C VAL A 307 1.40 -18.02 -7.54
N PRO A 308 2.19 -18.88 -6.88
CA PRO A 308 1.93 -20.30 -6.92
C PRO A 308 0.64 -20.54 -6.16
N VAL A 309 -0.43 -20.74 -6.92
CA VAL A 309 -1.51 -21.58 -6.45
C VAL A 309 -0.91 -22.98 -6.41
N VAL A 310 -0.39 -23.38 -5.25
CA VAL A 310 0.08 -24.73 -5.01
C VAL A 310 -1.12 -25.66 -5.12
N ILE A 311 -1.42 -26.13 -6.33
CA ILE A 311 -2.23 -27.33 -6.52
C ILE A 311 -1.31 -28.45 -6.04
N ASP A 312 -1.51 -28.88 -4.79
CA ASP A 312 -0.68 -29.91 -4.19
C ASP A 312 -0.67 -31.17 -5.10
N ASN A 313 0.41 -31.95 -5.01
CA ASN A 313 0.57 -33.14 -5.86
C ASN A 313 -0.57 -34.16 -5.69
N LYS A 314 -1.27 -34.16 -4.55
CA LYS A 314 -2.45 -34.97 -4.28
C LYS A 314 -3.65 -34.46 -5.07
N THR A 315 -3.88 -33.15 -5.14
CA THR A 315 -4.94 -32.52 -5.94
C THR A 315 -4.68 -32.68 -7.43
N ARG A 316 -3.42 -32.52 -7.88
CA ARG A 316 -3.01 -32.86 -9.27
C ARG A 316 -3.19 -34.34 -9.59
N SER A 317 -2.83 -35.21 -8.66
CA SER A 317 -3.04 -36.66 -8.79
C SER A 317 -4.53 -37.01 -8.81
N VAL A 318 -5.37 -36.35 -8.02
CA VAL A 318 -6.83 -36.54 -8.00
C VAL A 318 -7.46 -36.06 -9.31
N ILE A 319 -7.09 -34.88 -9.82
CA ILE A 319 -7.57 -34.37 -11.11
C ILE A 319 -7.16 -35.31 -12.24
N ARG A 320 -5.89 -35.74 -12.29
CA ARG A 320 -5.40 -36.72 -13.28
C ARG A 320 -6.06 -38.08 -13.13
N ARG A 321 -6.28 -38.55 -11.91
CA ARG A 321 -6.93 -39.83 -11.60
C ARG A 321 -8.43 -39.80 -11.90
N GLN A 322 -9.09 -38.66 -11.80
CA GLN A 322 -10.50 -38.50 -12.17
C GLN A 322 -10.68 -38.34 -13.69
N ALA A 323 -9.81 -37.56 -14.35
CA ALA A 323 -9.77 -37.47 -15.80
C ALA A 323 -9.44 -38.82 -16.47
N ALA A 324 -8.47 -39.57 -15.93
CA ALA A 324 -8.06 -40.87 -16.47
C ALA A 324 -9.05 -42.02 -16.17
N LYS A 325 -10.01 -41.84 -15.26
CA LYS A 325 -10.96 -42.92 -14.87
C LYS A 325 -12.32 -42.88 -15.56
N GLY A 326 -12.64 -41.86 -16.37
CA GLY A 326 -13.93 -41.83 -17.10
C GLY A 326 -15.18 -42.01 -16.22
N GLN A 327 -15.12 -41.61 -14.94
CA GLN A 327 -16.09 -42.02 -13.91
C GLN A 327 -17.26 -41.04 -13.69
N ASN A 328 -17.66 -40.26 -14.70
CA ASN A 328 -18.89 -39.47 -14.65
C ASN A 328 -20.11 -40.18 -15.28
N LEU A 329 -19.99 -41.44 -15.68
CA LEU A 329 -21.17 -42.26 -15.99
C LEU A 329 -21.77 -42.86 -14.72
N GLY A 330 -22.80 -42.18 -14.19
CA GLY A 330 -23.95 -42.87 -13.59
C GLY A 330 -23.97 -43.12 -12.08
N ARG A 331 -23.37 -42.29 -11.22
CA ARG A 331 -23.59 -42.44 -9.75
C ARG A 331 -23.97 -41.14 -9.05
N ARG A 332 -25.21 -41.11 -8.51
CA ARG A 332 -25.67 -40.14 -7.49
C ARG A 332 -24.95 -40.43 -6.16
N ILE A 333 -24.32 -39.42 -5.56
CA ILE A 333 -23.73 -39.50 -4.22
C ILE A 333 -24.56 -38.64 -3.26
N THR A 334 -25.17 -39.29 -2.27
CA THR A 334 -25.78 -38.68 -1.09
C THR A 334 -24.68 -38.31 -0.07
N ARG A 335 -24.76 -37.11 0.51
CA ARG A 335 -23.70 -36.47 1.31
C ARG A 335 -23.97 -36.64 2.83
N PRO A 336 -23.01 -37.07 3.68
CA PRO A 336 -23.13 -36.95 5.14
C PRO A 336 -22.59 -35.61 5.67
N SER A 337 -23.13 -35.16 6.79
CA SER A 337 -22.89 -33.84 7.42
C SER A 337 -21.49 -33.65 8.03
N ARG A 338 -21.02 -32.40 7.97
CA ARG A 338 -19.64 -31.91 8.06
C ARG A 338 -19.01 -31.79 9.47
N VAL A 339 -19.43 -32.56 10.47
CA VAL A 339 -19.04 -32.29 11.89
C VAL A 339 -17.86 -33.12 12.42
N LYS A 340 -17.39 -34.17 11.72
CA LYS A 340 -16.31 -35.05 12.25
C LYS A 340 -14.96 -35.03 11.51
N ALA A 341 -14.73 -34.07 10.62
CA ALA A 341 -13.49 -34.02 9.83
C ALA A 341 -12.40 -33.11 10.41
N PHE A 342 -12.68 -32.33 11.48
CA PHE A 342 -11.75 -31.33 12.01
C PHE A 342 -10.68 -31.87 12.98
N GLU A 343 -10.75 -33.13 13.41
CA GLU A 343 -9.87 -33.67 14.47
C GLU A 343 -8.62 -34.43 13.98
N ARG A 344 -8.30 -34.48 12.68
CA ARG A 344 -7.20 -35.37 12.18
C ARG A 344 -6.14 -34.74 11.26
N GLN A 345 -6.00 -33.42 11.22
CA GLN A 345 -4.88 -32.78 10.52
C GLN A 345 -4.08 -31.83 11.41
N ALA A 346 -3.73 -32.29 12.61
CA ALA A 346 -2.48 -31.88 13.25
C ALA A 346 -1.39 -32.81 12.69
N LEU A 347 -0.44 -32.24 11.93
CA LEU A 347 0.88 -32.76 11.50
C LEU A 347 1.19 -32.27 10.07
N VAL A 348 1.58 -31.00 9.93
CA VAL A 348 2.33 -30.51 8.77
C VAL A 348 3.53 -29.73 9.31
N GLN A 349 4.72 -30.12 8.88
CA GLN A 349 5.98 -29.47 9.28
C GLN A 349 6.10 -28.04 8.73
N PRO A 350 6.78 -27.13 9.44
CA PRO A 350 6.93 -25.73 9.05
C PRO A 350 7.85 -25.54 7.84
N LEU A 351 7.54 -24.54 7.00
CA LEU A 351 8.28 -24.15 5.80
C LEU A 351 9.63 -23.46 6.06
N PHE A 352 10.06 -23.34 7.32
CA PHE A 352 11.36 -22.79 7.72
C PHE A 352 12.09 -23.77 8.63
N ALA A 353 12.60 -24.85 8.06
CA ALA A 353 13.65 -25.64 8.71
C ALA A 353 14.99 -24.90 8.54
N VAL A 354 15.48 -24.28 9.61
CA VAL A 354 16.88 -23.88 9.74
C VAL A 354 17.73 -25.14 9.53
N LYS A 355 18.59 -25.17 8.51
CA LYS A 355 19.69 -26.14 8.46
C LYS A 355 20.63 -25.81 9.62
N SER A 356 20.50 -26.52 10.74
CA SER A 356 21.52 -26.50 11.78
C SER A 356 22.78 -27.18 11.22
N LYS A 357 23.85 -26.42 11.02
CA LYS A 357 25.19 -26.99 10.95
C LYS A 357 25.53 -27.53 12.33
N HIS A 358 25.35 -28.84 12.53
CA HIS A 358 26.14 -29.59 13.49
C HIS A 358 27.06 -30.51 12.72
N GLU A 359 28.36 -30.30 12.91
CA GLU A 359 29.41 -31.24 12.54
C GLU A 359 29.19 -32.57 13.27
N SER A 360 29.19 -33.66 12.53
CA SER A 360 29.66 -34.95 13.03
C SER A 360 30.30 -35.70 11.87
N SER A 361 31.57 -36.03 12.09
CA SER A 361 32.45 -36.89 11.30
C SER A 361 31.80 -38.19 10.82
N ASP A 362 32.05 -38.59 9.57
CA ASP A 362 32.82 -39.81 9.28
C ASP A 362 33.02 -40.06 7.75
N VAL A 363 34.30 -40.14 7.40
CA VAL A 363 35.02 -40.92 6.38
C VAL A 363 34.20 -41.78 5.41
N HIS A 364 34.37 -41.55 4.09
CA HIS A 364 34.95 -42.54 3.15
C HIS A 364 35.27 -41.94 1.76
N GLN A 365 36.40 -42.41 1.22
CA GLN A 365 37.11 -42.04 -0.01
C GLN A 365 36.55 -42.69 -1.29
N ASP A 366 37.11 -42.20 -2.41
CA ASP A 366 37.17 -42.73 -3.79
C ASP A 366 35.95 -42.49 -4.69
N GLY A 367 36.07 -42.02 -5.93
CA GLY A 367 37.20 -41.65 -6.78
C GLY A 367 36.79 -41.61 -8.25
N ARG A 368 37.49 -40.78 -9.04
CA ARG A 368 37.71 -40.79 -10.52
C ARG A 368 36.73 -40.08 -11.48
N ASP A 369 37.29 -39.03 -12.08
CA ASP A 369 37.54 -38.75 -13.51
C ASP A 369 36.39 -38.64 -14.53
N GLY A 370 36.37 -37.51 -15.24
CA GLY A 370 35.61 -37.31 -16.47
C GLY A 370 35.54 -35.85 -16.94
N ASP A 371 36.56 -35.44 -17.68
CA ASP A 371 36.78 -34.15 -18.34
C ASP A 371 35.71 -33.77 -19.40
N SER A 372 35.27 -32.51 -19.44
CA SER A 372 35.15 -31.73 -20.69
C SER A 372 34.67 -30.29 -20.44
N SER A 373 35.40 -29.35 -21.05
CA SER A 373 35.25 -27.91 -21.07
C SER A 373 33.96 -27.36 -21.70
N SER A 374 33.40 -26.29 -21.13
CA SER A 374 33.02 -25.07 -21.86
C SER A 374 32.65 -23.90 -20.94
N ARG A 375 33.43 -22.82 -21.11
CA ARG A 375 33.12 -21.37 -21.13
C ARG A 375 31.94 -20.84 -20.29
N GLY A 376 32.28 -19.78 -19.55
CA GLY A 376 31.43 -19.11 -18.60
C GLY A 376 30.17 -18.47 -19.16
N ASP A 377 29.23 -18.28 -18.23
CA ASP A 377 28.40 -17.09 -18.12
C ASP A 377 27.98 -16.98 -16.64
N ASP A 378 28.44 -15.91 -16.00
CA ASP A 378 27.90 -15.42 -14.73
C ASP A 378 26.49 -14.85 -15.02
N GLU A 379 25.46 -15.67 -14.85
CA GLU A 379 24.07 -15.18 -14.75
C GLU A 379 23.52 -15.43 -13.34
N ASP A 380 23.66 -14.36 -12.56
CA ASP A 380 23.00 -14.06 -11.30
C ASP A 380 21.49 -14.30 -11.45
N THR A 381 21.03 -15.46 -10.99
CA THR A 381 19.63 -15.88 -11.09
C THR A 381 18.82 -15.13 -10.03
N PRO A 382 17.87 -14.24 -10.38
CA PRO A 382 17.02 -13.64 -9.38
C PRO A 382 16.04 -14.72 -8.91
N SER A 383 16.14 -15.10 -7.65
CA SER A 383 15.19 -15.99 -6.97
C SER A 383 13.75 -15.55 -7.24
N ARG A 384 12.96 -16.41 -7.89
CA ARG A 384 11.51 -16.27 -8.12
C ARG A 384 10.79 -15.99 -6.79
N ILE A 385 10.20 -14.82 -6.66
CA ILE A 385 9.26 -14.50 -5.58
C ILE A 385 7.91 -15.11 -5.96
N GLU A 386 7.38 -15.94 -5.06
CA GLU A 386 6.02 -16.47 -5.07
C GLU A 386 5.04 -15.42 -4.47
N PRO A 387 4.05 -14.90 -5.21
CA PRO A 387 2.99 -14.09 -4.62
C PRO A 387 1.87 -14.94 -4.03
N VAL A 388 0.96 -14.27 -3.32
CA VAL A 388 0.20 -14.82 -2.20
C VAL A 388 -1.23 -14.23 -2.31
N ILE A 389 -2.31 -15.06 -2.38
CA ILE A 389 -3.74 -14.65 -2.54
C ILE A 389 -4.51 -14.65 -1.21
N GLY A 390 -5.00 -13.48 -0.80
CA GLY A 390 -5.88 -13.21 0.35
C GLY A 390 -5.78 -11.72 0.70
N ASP A 391 -6.53 -11.20 1.69
CA ASP A 391 -6.06 -9.99 2.41
C ASP A 391 -4.56 -10.18 2.66
N SER A 392 -3.73 -9.16 2.46
CA SER A 392 -2.26 -9.23 2.48
C SER A 392 -1.67 -10.09 3.62
N VAL A 393 -2.42 -10.27 4.71
CA VAL A 393 -2.11 -11.10 5.89
C VAL A 393 -2.60 -12.56 5.83
N SER A 394 -3.63 -12.88 5.05
CA SER A 394 -4.32 -14.18 4.98
C SER A 394 -3.50 -15.32 4.37
N VAL A 395 -2.32 -15.03 3.85
CA VAL A 395 -1.41 -16.01 3.22
C VAL A 395 -0.05 -16.02 3.91
N LEU A 396 0.12 -15.13 4.88
CA LEU A 396 1.28 -15.14 5.75
C LEU A 396 1.00 -16.19 6.83
N SER A 397 1.92 -17.14 6.97
CA SER A 397 1.86 -18.06 8.11
C SER A 397 1.99 -17.20 9.36
N LEU A 398 1.00 -17.29 10.23
CA LEU A 398 0.99 -16.59 11.49
C LEU A 398 1.47 -17.53 12.58
N PRO A 399 2.16 -17.02 13.61
CA PRO A 399 2.62 -17.87 14.70
C PRO A 399 1.46 -18.39 15.56
N ILE A 400 0.23 -17.90 15.36
CA ILE A 400 -1.01 -18.35 16.01
C ILE A 400 -2.22 -18.27 15.08
N ASP A 401 -3.22 -19.12 15.35
CA ASP A 401 -4.56 -19.01 14.79
C ASP A 401 -5.27 -17.77 15.35
N ILE A 402 -5.75 -16.88 14.47
CA ILE A 402 -6.30 -15.58 14.85
C ILE A 402 -7.73 -15.40 14.36
N ALA A 403 -8.54 -14.73 15.20
CA ALA A 403 -9.90 -14.34 14.88
C ALA A 403 -9.94 -13.26 13.76
N GLN A 404 -11.08 -13.11 13.09
CA GLN A 404 -11.27 -12.15 12.00
C GLN A 404 -10.94 -10.70 12.42
N GLU A 405 -11.26 -10.33 13.67
CA GLU A 405 -11.03 -9.00 14.24
C GLU A 405 -9.53 -8.68 14.41
N ASP A 406 -8.72 -9.68 14.77
CA ASP A 406 -7.27 -9.53 14.96
C ASP A 406 -6.51 -9.48 13.60
N ARG A 407 -7.14 -9.88 12.47
CA ARG A 407 -6.57 -9.78 11.11
C ARG A 407 -6.53 -8.34 10.60
N VAL A 408 -7.58 -7.57 10.84
CA VAL A 408 -7.64 -6.14 10.46
C VAL A 408 -6.60 -5.35 11.26
N LEU A 409 -6.53 -5.59 12.58
CA LEU A 409 -5.49 -5.05 13.46
C LEU A 409 -4.08 -5.37 12.97
N MET A 410 -3.88 -6.56 12.40
CA MET A 410 -2.59 -6.97 11.89
C MET A 410 -2.19 -6.23 10.61
N CYS A 411 -3.14 -5.96 9.71
CA CYS A 411 -2.90 -5.08 8.56
C CYS A 411 -2.51 -3.67 9.00
N GLU A 412 -3.19 -3.14 10.02
CA GLU A 412 -2.83 -1.87 10.64
C GLU A 412 -1.44 -1.92 11.28
N ALA A 413 -1.10 -3.01 11.97
CA ALA A 413 0.22 -3.20 12.57
C ALA A 413 1.35 -3.25 11.53
N VAL A 414 1.13 -3.95 10.41
CA VAL A 414 2.07 -4.01 9.30
C VAL A 414 2.24 -2.63 8.66
N ALA A 415 1.14 -1.92 8.39
CA ALA A 415 1.18 -0.55 7.87
C ALA A 415 1.88 0.41 8.84
N PHE A 416 1.61 0.29 10.13
CA PHE A 416 2.19 1.09 11.20
C PHE A 416 3.70 0.86 11.32
N MET A 417 4.15 -0.39 11.31
CA MET A 417 5.58 -0.71 11.40
C MET A 417 6.37 -0.35 10.13
N ASN A 418 5.72 -0.42 8.96
CA ASN A 418 6.31 -0.04 7.67
C ASN A 418 6.29 1.47 7.42
N ALA A 419 5.48 2.23 8.16
CA ALA A 419 5.43 3.66 8.00
C ALA A 419 6.76 4.34 8.44
N PRO A 420 7.17 5.44 7.79
CA PRO A 420 8.34 6.19 8.20
C PRO A 420 8.25 6.60 9.69
N ARG A 421 9.25 6.23 10.49
CA ARG A 421 9.38 6.67 11.90
C ARG A 421 10.02 8.05 12.03
N CYS A 422 9.84 8.89 11.02
CA CYS A 422 10.18 10.30 11.00
C CYS A 422 8.89 11.09 10.78
N LEU A 423 8.84 12.34 11.25
CA LEU A 423 7.66 13.17 11.03
C LEU A 423 7.38 13.33 9.53
N PRO A 424 6.09 13.38 9.11
CA PRO A 424 5.72 13.47 7.70
C PRO A 424 6.40 14.63 6.95
N SER A 425 6.69 15.74 7.65
CA SER A 425 7.41 16.90 7.11
C SER A 425 8.80 16.56 6.54
N LEU A 426 9.45 15.52 7.05
CA LEU A 426 10.77 15.08 6.59
C LEU A 426 10.73 14.08 5.44
N ASN A 427 9.55 13.56 5.06
CA ASN A 427 9.46 12.55 4.00
C ASN A 427 10.03 13.05 2.67
N LYS A 428 9.96 14.37 2.43
CA LYS A 428 10.56 15.00 1.25
C LYS A 428 12.08 14.84 1.19
N ALA A 429 12.80 14.67 2.31
CA ALA A 429 14.27 14.60 2.30
C ALA A 429 14.82 13.18 2.10
N PHE A 430 14.01 12.14 2.28
CA PHE A 430 14.47 10.74 2.34
C PHE A 430 13.94 9.89 1.19
N SER A 431 14.73 8.93 0.74
CA SER A 431 14.26 7.94 -0.22
C SER A 431 13.32 6.94 0.46
N GLU A 432 12.36 6.41 -0.31
CA GLU A 432 11.57 5.26 0.14
C GLU A 432 12.50 4.04 0.27
N GLY A 433 12.58 3.48 1.48
CA GLY A 433 13.37 2.27 1.73
C GLY A 433 12.72 1.05 1.10
N SER A 434 13.51 0.01 0.76
CA SER A 434 12.96 -1.25 0.30
C SER A 434 12.14 -1.90 1.43
N VAL A 435 10.83 -2.02 1.21
CA VAL A 435 9.85 -2.49 2.21
C VAL A 435 10.00 -4.00 2.53
N GLY A 436 10.89 -4.71 1.84
CA GLY A 436 10.97 -6.19 1.89
C GLY A 436 11.92 -6.84 2.89
N HIS A 437 12.80 -6.10 3.59
CA HIS A 437 13.93 -6.73 4.33
C HIS A 437 13.99 -6.49 5.84
N SER A 438 12.98 -5.85 6.47
CA SER A 438 13.07 -5.59 7.92
C SER A 438 12.83 -6.85 8.76
N ILE A 439 13.79 -7.20 9.61
CA ILE A 439 13.68 -8.29 10.58
C ILE A 439 12.45 -8.15 11.50
N PHE A 440 12.08 -6.93 11.86
CA PHE A 440 10.92 -6.67 12.71
C PHE A 440 9.60 -7.00 12.01
N LEU A 441 9.52 -6.77 10.69
CA LEU A 441 8.38 -7.18 9.88
C LEU A 441 8.32 -8.71 9.79
N GLN A 442 9.46 -9.37 9.57
CA GLN A 442 9.53 -10.85 9.54
C GLN A 442 9.11 -11.48 10.87
N LEU A 443 9.52 -10.89 12.00
CA LEU A 443 9.20 -11.40 13.34
C LEU A 443 7.70 -11.34 13.68
N ILE A 444 6.92 -10.43 13.08
CA ILE A 444 5.46 -10.45 13.25
C ILE A 444 4.86 -11.77 12.74
N PHE A 445 5.41 -12.31 11.66
CA PHE A 445 4.89 -13.52 11.01
C PHE A 445 5.54 -14.80 11.53
N THR A 446 6.74 -14.71 12.13
CA THR A 446 7.52 -15.89 12.51
C THR A 446 7.60 -16.13 14.02
N ASP A 447 7.34 -15.12 14.85
CA ASP A 447 7.53 -15.21 16.29
C ASP A 447 6.27 -14.85 17.09
N GLN A 448 5.76 -15.82 17.86
CA GLN A 448 4.52 -15.66 18.61
C GLN A 448 4.58 -14.56 19.68
N ALA A 449 5.68 -14.47 20.42
CA ALA A 449 5.83 -13.46 21.47
C ALA A 449 5.93 -12.07 20.85
N TYR A 450 6.66 -11.94 19.74
CA TYR A 450 6.80 -10.68 19.02
C TYR A 450 5.49 -10.24 18.37
N TYR A 451 4.74 -11.15 17.76
CA TYR A 451 3.40 -10.89 17.22
C TYR A 451 2.50 -10.23 18.26
N HIS A 452 2.37 -10.85 19.44
CA HIS A 452 1.54 -10.33 20.51
C HIS A 452 2.06 -8.97 21.02
N CYS A 453 3.38 -8.82 21.19
CA CYS A 453 3.96 -7.57 21.63
C CYS A 453 3.75 -6.43 20.61
N ALA A 454 3.89 -6.71 19.31
CA ALA A 454 3.70 -5.75 18.24
C ALA A 454 2.25 -5.26 18.17
N LEU A 455 1.27 -6.16 18.27
CA LEU A 455 -0.15 -5.80 18.29
C LEU A 455 -0.54 -4.98 19.52
N ALA A 456 -0.05 -5.35 20.71
CA ALA A 456 -0.29 -4.57 21.91
C ALA A 456 0.23 -3.13 21.75
N THR A 457 1.41 -2.99 21.13
CA THR A 457 2.03 -1.69 20.86
C THR A 457 1.24 -0.84 19.86
N VAL A 458 0.77 -1.44 18.77
CA VAL A 458 -0.02 -0.73 17.74
C VAL A 458 -1.36 -0.27 18.29
N LEU A 459 -2.04 -1.13 19.05
CA LEU A 459 -3.30 -0.82 19.73
C LEU A 459 -3.17 0.37 20.69
N GLU A 460 -2.04 0.44 21.39
CA GLU A 460 -1.75 1.54 22.31
C GLU A 460 -1.48 2.85 21.56
N CYS A 461 -0.73 2.80 20.46
CA CYS A 461 -0.35 3.99 19.67
C CYS A 461 -1.52 4.61 18.91
N ASN A 462 -2.48 3.81 18.47
CA ASN A 462 -3.55 4.30 17.60
C ASN A 462 -4.76 4.89 18.35
N HIS A 463 -4.90 4.70 19.68
CA HIS A 463 -6.06 5.16 20.49
C HIS A 463 -7.45 4.94 19.81
N ILE A 464 -7.63 3.85 19.05
CA ILE A 464 -8.78 3.68 18.13
C ILE A 464 -10.13 3.49 18.85
N SER A 465 -10.18 3.10 20.13
CA SER A 465 -11.45 2.86 20.84
C SER A 465 -11.23 2.65 22.34
N PRO A 466 -12.20 2.96 23.23
CA PRO A 466 -12.16 2.56 24.64
C PRO A 466 -11.96 1.04 24.85
N GLN A 467 -12.32 0.21 23.88
CA GLN A 467 -12.10 -1.24 23.91
C GLN A 467 -10.64 -1.65 23.61
N SER A 468 -9.80 -0.76 23.08
CA SER A 468 -8.39 -1.07 22.72
C SER A 468 -7.55 -1.43 23.93
N GLY A 469 -7.88 -0.91 25.12
CA GLY A 469 -7.15 -1.21 26.36
C GLY A 469 -7.26 -2.68 26.77
N VAL A 470 -8.44 -3.30 26.61
CA VAL A 470 -8.65 -4.72 26.98
C VAL A 470 -7.91 -5.64 26.01
N SER A 471 -7.97 -5.38 24.71
CA SER A 471 -7.23 -6.14 23.69
C SER A 471 -5.72 -5.95 23.82
N SER A 472 -5.25 -4.72 24.08
CA SER A 472 -3.83 -4.41 24.36
C SER A 472 -3.30 -5.24 25.54
N ILE A 473 -4.03 -5.28 26.66
CA ILE A 473 -3.67 -6.07 27.85
C ILE A 473 -3.68 -7.57 27.55
N ARG A 474 -4.63 -8.07 26.77
CA ARG A 474 -4.70 -9.48 26.37
C ARG A 474 -3.44 -9.89 25.60
N HIS A 475 -3.10 -9.16 24.53
CA HIS A 475 -1.89 -9.45 23.75
C HIS A 475 -0.62 -9.29 24.60
N LEU A 476 -0.54 -8.27 25.45
CA LEU A 476 0.60 -8.09 26.35
C LEU A 476 0.76 -9.26 27.34
N THR A 477 -0.34 -9.78 27.89
CA THR A 477 -0.33 -10.94 28.80
C THR A 477 0.22 -12.19 28.10
N HIS A 478 -0.17 -12.42 26.84
CA HIS A 478 0.37 -13.51 26.04
C HIS A 478 1.86 -13.34 25.76
N ALA A 479 2.30 -12.12 25.41
CA ALA A 479 3.72 -11.82 25.20
C ALA A 479 4.54 -12.09 26.47
N PHE A 480 4.06 -11.67 27.65
CA PHE A 480 4.72 -11.92 28.93
C PHE A 480 4.82 -13.41 29.29
N ARG A 481 3.76 -14.19 29.04
CA ARG A 481 3.79 -15.63 29.28
C ARG A 481 4.88 -16.30 28.43
N LEU A 482 4.87 -16.02 27.13
CA LEU A 482 5.80 -16.63 26.17
C LEU A 482 7.26 -16.21 26.41
N ILE A 483 7.51 -14.95 26.77
CA ILE A 483 8.88 -14.50 27.04
C ILE A 483 9.44 -15.10 28.33
N ASN A 484 8.62 -15.28 29.36
CA ASN A 484 9.03 -15.92 30.62
C ASN A 484 9.41 -17.40 30.40
N GLU A 485 8.69 -18.10 29.53
CA GLU A 485 9.01 -19.47 29.11
C GLU A 485 10.36 -19.53 28.38
N ARG A 486 10.63 -18.57 27.48
CA ARG A 486 11.88 -18.53 26.68
C ARG A 486 13.12 -18.16 27.47
N ILE A 487 13.01 -17.20 28.38
CA ILE A 487 14.13 -16.72 29.20
C ILE A 487 14.70 -17.84 30.09
N SER A 488 13.85 -18.82 30.43
CA SER A 488 14.23 -20.00 31.21
C SER A 488 14.89 -21.11 30.37
N GLY A 489 14.95 -20.97 29.04
CA GLY A 489 15.41 -22.00 28.10
C GLY A 489 16.57 -21.57 27.19
N ALA A 490 16.81 -22.36 26.14
CA ALA A 490 17.95 -22.18 25.22
C ALA A 490 17.82 -20.93 24.33
N GLU A 491 16.61 -20.43 24.09
CA GLU A 491 16.34 -19.27 23.21
C GLU A 491 16.44 -17.91 23.92
N ARG A 492 16.90 -17.87 25.17
CA ARG A 492 16.94 -16.68 26.04
C ARG A 492 17.67 -15.44 25.48
N VAL A 493 18.53 -15.62 24.48
CA VAL A 493 19.28 -14.53 23.81
C VAL A 493 19.12 -14.54 22.29
N SER A 494 18.10 -15.22 21.75
CA SER A 494 17.82 -15.22 20.31
C SER A 494 17.46 -13.81 19.80
N ASN A 495 17.56 -13.59 18.47
CA ASN A 495 17.14 -12.33 17.84
C ASN A 495 15.68 -11.99 18.16
N SER A 496 14.80 -12.99 18.16
CA SER A 496 13.39 -12.79 18.47
C SER A 496 13.17 -12.42 19.93
N THR A 497 13.84 -13.07 20.88
CA THR A 497 13.77 -12.73 22.31
C THR A 497 14.25 -11.31 22.58
N ILE A 498 15.40 -10.91 21.99
CA ILE A 498 15.93 -9.54 22.08
C ILE A 498 14.93 -8.54 21.50
N ALA A 499 14.35 -8.83 20.32
CA ALA A 499 13.36 -7.97 19.70
C ALA A 499 12.08 -7.81 20.54
N VAL A 500 11.60 -8.88 21.18
CA VAL A 500 10.43 -8.84 22.08
C VAL A 500 10.71 -7.96 23.29
N VAL A 501 11.84 -8.17 24.00
CA VAL A 501 12.16 -7.39 25.21
C VAL A 501 12.35 -5.91 24.88
N MET A 502 12.95 -5.61 23.72
CA MET A 502 13.04 -4.24 23.21
C MET A 502 11.66 -3.64 22.90
N SER A 503 10.77 -4.40 22.26
CA SER A 503 9.39 -3.95 21.99
C SER A 503 8.59 -3.74 23.29
N LEU A 504 8.79 -4.56 24.33
CA LEU A 504 8.19 -4.36 25.65
C LEU A 504 8.68 -3.07 26.32
N SER A 505 9.99 -2.79 26.22
CA SER A 505 10.52 -1.49 26.67
C SER A 505 9.88 -0.33 25.90
N THR A 506 9.72 -0.46 24.59
CA THR A 506 9.09 0.59 23.77
C THR A 506 7.58 0.75 24.06
N TYR A 507 6.89 -0.36 24.37
CA TYR A 507 5.49 -0.34 24.78
C TYR A 507 5.30 0.48 26.08
N GLU A 508 6.13 0.25 27.09
CA GLU A 508 6.04 0.99 28.35
C GLU A 508 6.39 2.47 28.18
N SER A 509 7.34 2.83 27.30
CA SER A 509 7.67 4.24 27.02
C SER A 509 6.51 4.98 26.33
N THR A 510 5.81 4.35 25.38
CA THR A 510 4.61 4.94 24.75
C THR A 510 3.52 5.28 25.79
N ARG A 511 3.46 4.53 26.90
CA ARG A 511 2.50 4.78 27.99
C ARG A 511 3.01 5.75 29.05
N GLY A 512 4.19 6.35 28.84
CA GLY A 512 4.85 7.21 29.81
C GLY A 512 5.40 6.49 31.05
N ARG A 513 5.44 5.15 31.06
CA ARG A 513 5.87 4.30 32.18
C ARG A 513 7.35 3.93 32.07
N TYR A 514 8.19 4.95 32.00
CA TYR A 514 9.63 4.80 31.74
C TYR A 514 10.36 4.02 32.84
N ASP A 515 9.90 4.07 34.09
CA ASP A 515 10.40 3.27 35.21
C ASP A 515 10.29 1.77 34.93
N ARG A 516 9.13 1.31 34.43
CA ARG A 516 8.91 -0.10 34.05
C ARG A 516 9.68 -0.47 32.80
N GLY A 517 9.66 0.42 31.81
CA GLY A 517 10.38 0.22 30.57
C GLY A 517 11.89 0.09 30.74
N MET A 518 12.48 0.74 31.75
CA MET A 518 13.88 0.58 32.13
C MET A 518 14.24 -0.80 32.68
N ILE A 519 13.28 -1.51 33.27
CA ILE A 519 13.48 -2.89 33.73
C ILE A 519 13.70 -3.79 32.51
N HIS A 520 12.86 -3.64 31.48
CA HIS A 520 13.02 -4.36 30.21
C HIS A 520 14.32 -3.99 29.50
N LEU A 521 14.64 -2.70 29.41
CA LEU A 521 15.87 -2.23 28.77
C LEU A 521 17.13 -2.73 29.50
N SER A 522 17.12 -2.76 30.83
CA SER A 522 18.24 -3.31 31.61
C SER A 522 18.38 -4.82 31.41
N GLY A 523 17.27 -5.55 31.31
CA GLY A 523 17.26 -6.97 30.93
C GLY A 523 17.82 -7.20 29.52
N LEU A 524 17.45 -6.34 28.57
CA LEU A 524 17.94 -6.36 27.20
C LEU A 524 19.47 -6.21 27.13
N PHE A 525 20.05 -5.27 27.88
CA PHE A 525 21.50 -5.10 27.92
C PHE A 525 22.22 -6.35 28.44
N ARG A 526 21.69 -6.98 29.50
CA ARG A 526 22.23 -8.26 30.00
C ARG A 526 22.13 -9.38 28.97
N MET A 527 21.05 -9.44 28.18
CA MET A 527 20.90 -10.41 27.09
C MET A 527 21.96 -10.21 26.00
N VAL A 528 22.19 -8.95 25.62
CA VAL A 528 23.20 -8.58 24.64
C VAL A 528 24.61 -8.93 25.11
N GLU A 529 24.95 -8.62 26.37
CA GLU A 529 26.22 -9.02 26.97
C GLU A 529 26.39 -10.54 26.96
N THR A 530 25.34 -11.28 27.37
CA THR A 530 25.35 -12.76 27.39
C THR A 530 25.56 -13.36 26.00
N ARG A 531 25.13 -12.66 24.94
CA ARG A 531 25.35 -13.09 23.56
C ARG A 531 26.76 -12.83 23.04
N GLY A 532 27.58 -12.05 23.76
CA GLY A 532 28.92 -11.64 23.36
C GLY A 532 29.04 -10.17 22.96
N GLY A 533 28.08 -9.34 23.33
CA GLY A 533 28.10 -7.89 23.12
C GLY A 533 27.43 -7.41 21.82
N LEU A 534 27.34 -6.09 21.68
CA LEU A 534 26.67 -5.45 20.55
C LEU A 534 27.36 -5.67 19.21
N ASP A 535 28.68 -5.88 19.19
CA ASP A 535 29.43 -6.18 17.96
C ASP A 535 28.88 -7.43 17.27
N ARG A 536 28.70 -8.49 18.04
CA ARG A 536 28.18 -9.75 17.54
C ARG A 536 26.73 -9.59 17.07
N VAL A 537 25.89 -8.93 17.88
CA VAL A 537 24.50 -8.63 17.49
C VAL A 537 24.45 -7.81 16.20
N GLY A 538 25.33 -6.82 16.06
CA GLY A 538 25.42 -5.95 14.89
C GLY A 538 25.94 -6.65 13.63
N SER A 539 26.87 -7.61 13.78
CA SER A 539 27.37 -8.42 12.68
C SER A 539 26.34 -9.40 12.13
N GLU A 540 25.46 -9.91 13.01
CA GLU A 540 24.39 -10.83 12.65
C GLU A 540 23.17 -10.06 12.13
N GLU A 541 22.74 -9.00 12.84
CA GLU A 541 21.53 -8.21 12.56
C GLU A 541 21.72 -6.70 12.84
N PRO A 542 22.18 -5.91 11.84
CA PRO A 542 22.45 -4.49 12.01
C PRO A 542 21.21 -3.65 12.41
N GLU A 543 20.00 -4.06 12.00
CA GLU A 543 18.76 -3.37 12.35
C GLU A 543 18.42 -3.51 13.84
N ILE A 544 18.66 -4.69 14.43
CA ILE A 544 18.44 -4.93 15.86
C ILE A 544 19.38 -4.06 16.68
N MET A 545 20.68 -4.07 16.35
CA MET A 545 21.66 -3.21 17.02
C MET A 545 21.23 -1.73 16.95
N GLN A 546 20.84 -1.23 15.79
CA GLN A 546 20.42 0.16 15.62
C GLN A 546 19.19 0.52 16.49
N LYS A 547 18.23 -0.39 16.64
CA LYS A 547 17.07 -0.16 17.51
C LYS A 547 17.42 -0.20 18.99
N ILE A 548 18.35 -1.07 19.41
CA ILE A 548 18.85 -1.11 20.78
C ILE A 548 19.51 0.22 21.15
N TYR A 549 20.38 0.77 20.30
CA TYR A 549 20.97 2.08 20.54
C TYR A 549 19.93 3.21 20.55
N ARG A 550 18.92 3.17 19.66
CA ARG A 550 17.83 4.16 19.71
C ARG A 550 17.08 4.09 21.04
N ALA A 551 16.80 2.90 21.54
CA ALA A 551 16.11 2.72 22.83
C ALA A 551 16.98 3.25 23.99
N ASP A 552 18.28 2.94 24.01
CA ASP A 552 19.18 3.51 25.02
C ASP A 552 19.19 5.04 24.98
N LEU A 553 19.24 5.64 23.78
CA LEU A 553 19.19 7.09 23.62
C LEU A 553 17.87 7.70 24.13
N ASP A 554 16.74 7.13 23.77
CA ASP A 554 15.40 7.59 24.16
C ASP A 554 15.27 7.64 25.69
N TYR A 555 15.67 6.54 26.34
CA TYR A 555 15.64 6.43 27.80
C TYR A 555 16.67 7.34 28.47
N ALA A 556 17.89 7.43 27.95
CA ALA A 556 18.92 8.32 28.47
C ALA A 556 18.46 9.79 28.43
N LEU A 557 17.86 10.23 27.32
CA LEU A 557 17.26 11.56 27.20
C LEU A 557 16.17 11.75 28.24
N ARG A 558 15.26 10.77 28.38
CA ARG A 558 14.12 10.88 29.31
C ARG A 558 14.55 11.01 30.76
N PHE A 559 15.55 10.24 31.17
CA PHE A 559 16.11 10.31 32.52
C PHE A 559 17.14 11.42 32.68
N GLY A 560 17.49 12.12 31.61
CA GLY A 560 18.57 13.09 31.58
C GLY A 560 19.94 12.50 31.89
N ALA A 561 20.11 11.19 31.74
CA ALA A 561 21.32 10.47 32.09
C ALA A 561 22.26 10.29 30.88
N ALA A 562 23.49 9.88 31.14
CA ALA A 562 24.34 9.34 30.08
C ALA A 562 23.76 8.03 29.52
N PRO A 563 23.87 7.76 28.21
CA PRO A 563 23.51 6.47 27.64
C PRO A 563 24.33 5.35 28.29
N LYS A 564 23.74 4.16 28.43
CA LYS A 564 24.46 3.03 29.02
C LYS A 564 25.38 2.35 28.02
N LEU A 565 25.07 2.45 26.73
CA LEU A 565 25.82 1.79 25.68
C LEU A 565 26.94 2.67 25.15
N ASN A 566 28.09 2.03 24.91
CA ASN A 566 29.21 2.70 24.27
C ASN A 566 28.95 2.84 22.77
N ILE A 567 29.01 4.09 22.27
CA ILE A 567 28.73 4.42 20.88
C ILE A 567 29.91 4.12 19.92
N LYS A 568 31.07 3.67 20.42
CA LYS A 568 32.27 3.34 19.63
C LYS A 568 32.01 2.43 18.42
N LEU A 569 31.01 1.56 18.49
CA LEU A 569 30.65 0.66 17.37
C LEU A 569 29.99 1.39 16.20
N PHE A 570 29.40 2.57 16.46
CA PHE A 570 28.92 3.48 15.42
C PHE A 570 30.06 4.35 14.84
N GLU A 571 31.15 4.56 15.60
CA GLU A 571 32.29 5.40 15.22
C GLU A 571 33.12 4.82 14.06
N ASN A 572 33.07 3.50 13.80
CA ASN A 572 33.73 2.87 12.64
C ASN A 572 33.01 3.10 11.29
N SER A 573 31.88 3.81 11.29
CA SER A 573 31.38 4.42 10.07
C SER A 573 31.72 5.90 10.12
N LYS A 574 32.63 6.33 9.26
CA LYS A 574 32.67 7.71 8.78
C LYS A 574 31.36 8.02 8.02
N ALA A 575 30.24 8.08 8.76
CA ALA A 575 28.88 7.99 8.24
C ALA A 575 28.51 9.23 7.41
N MET A 576 29.07 10.39 7.76
CA MET A 576 28.99 11.62 6.97
C MET A 576 29.79 11.50 5.66
N GLU A 577 31.00 10.95 5.71
CA GLU A 577 31.85 10.71 4.52
C GLU A 577 31.17 9.81 3.46
N ARG A 578 30.20 8.97 3.85
CA ARG A 578 29.40 8.12 2.93
C ARG A 578 28.00 8.66 2.58
N LEU A 579 27.61 9.80 3.16
CA LEU A 579 26.52 10.66 2.65
C LEU A 579 27.07 11.67 1.63
N ASN A 580 28.40 11.81 1.53
CA ASN A 580 29.11 12.71 0.65
C ASN A 580 29.34 12.10 -0.74
N VAL A 581 28.51 12.54 -1.69
CA VAL A 581 29.02 12.96 -3.00
C VAL A 581 28.99 14.48 -2.99
N LEU A 582 29.84 15.09 -2.17
CA LEU A 582 30.13 16.53 -2.23
C LEU A 582 31.64 16.68 -2.27
N SER A 583 32.11 17.56 -3.16
CA SER A 583 33.52 17.87 -3.32
C SER A 583 34.07 18.46 -2.03
N THR A 584 35.35 18.25 -1.77
CA THR A 584 36.09 18.76 -0.61
C THR A 584 36.01 20.28 -0.39
N ARG A 585 35.45 21.07 -1.33
CA ARG A 585 35.29 22.52 -1.24
C ARG A 585 34.17 23.00 -0.31
N ASP A 586 33.13 22.21 -0.05
CA ASP A 586 31.96 22.66 0.74
C ASP A 586 32.09 22.37 2.24
N HIS A 587 32.95 21.42 2.62
CA HIS A 587 33.29 21.14 4.03
C HIS A 587 33.95 22.34 4.71
N ASP A 588 34.79 23.07 3.99
CA ASP A 588 35.44 24.27 4.49
C ASP A 588 34.43 25.39 4.80
N ILE A 589 33.29 25.45 4.09
CA ILE A 589 32.26 26.50 4.27
C ILE A 589 31.52 26.34 5.62
N LEU A 590 31.23 25.12 6.05
CA LEU A 590 30.62 24.85 7.36
C LEU A 590 31.60 25.12 8.51
N TYR A 591 32.89 24.83 8.28
CA TYR A 591 34.01 25.24 9.13
C TYR A 591 34.32 26.74 9.07
N LEU A 592 33.56 27.61 8.39
CA LEU A 592 33.88 29.04 8.28
C LEU A 592 32.83 29.98 8.87
N ASN A 593 31.61 29.52 9.15
CA ASN A 593 30.51 30.40 9.57
C ASN A 593 30.38 30.66 11.09
N LEU A 594 31.02 29.85 11.94
CA LEU A 594 31.14 30.20 13.36
C LEU A 594 32.28 31.19 13.55
N ASN A 595 32.00 32.36 14.16
CA ASN A 595 33.01 33.31 14.60
C ASN A 595 34.13 32.57 15.38
N PRO A 596 35.44 32.79 15.09
CA PRO A 596 36.55 32.18 15.84
C PRO A 596 36.39 32.23 17.36
N GLU A 597 35.91 33.35 17.88
CA GLU A 597 35.69 33.57 19.31
C GLU A 597 34.58 32.67 19.88
N PHE A 598 33.51 32.43 19.09
CA PHE A 598 32.44 31.51 19.45
C PHE A 598 32.93 30.06 19.53
N ARG A 599 33.85 29.66 18.63
CA ARG A 599 34.43 28.30 18.64
C ARG A 599 35.31 28.07 19.84
N GLU A 600 36.14 29.05 20.16
CA GLU A 600 37.01 29.00 21.34
C GLU A 600 36.16 28.83 22.61
N GLN A 601 35.09 29.59 22.74
CA GLN A 601 34.17 29.52 23.88
C GLN A 601 33.35 28.22 23.96
N LEU A 602 33.03 27.59 22.82
CA LEU A 602 32.37 26.27 22.80
C LEU A 602 33.32 25.14 23.24
N GLY A 603 34.60 25.25 22.88
CA GLY A 603 35.58 24.18 23.07
C GLY A 603 35.50 23.11 21.96
N LEU A 604 36.59 22.36 21.81
CA LEU A 604 36.83 21.45 20.68
C LEU A 604 35.70 20.42 20.50
N GLU A 605 35.34 19.70 21.57
CA GLU A 605 34.39 18.60 21.48
C GLU A 605 32.98 19.07 21.11
N LEU A 606 32.48 20.15 21.73
CA LEU A 606 31.14 20.65 21.43
C LEU A 606 31.08 21.30 20.03
N CYS A 607 32.18 21.89 19.56
CA CYS A 607 32.30 22.35 18.17
C CYS A 607 32.15 21.20 17.15
N GLU A 608 32.77 20.04 17.39
CA GLU A 608 32.63 18.87 16.50
C GLU A 608 31.18 18.38 16.42
N LEU A 609 30.50 18.31 17.57
CA LEU A 609 29.09 17.90 17.65
C LEU A 609 28.17 18.94 16.98
N TRP A 610 28.47 20.22 17.17
CA TRP A 610 27.77 21.32 16.51
C TRP A 610 27.87 21.22 14.98
N ASN A 611 29.08 21.05 14.46
CA ASN A 611 29.33 20.93 13.02
C ASN A 611 28.60 19.71 12.45
N SER A 612 28.62 18.59 13.17
CA SER A 612 27.88 17.38 12.78
C SER A 612 26.38 17.65 12.67
N ALA A 613 25.80 18.39 13.61
CA ALA A 613 24.39 18.76 13.57
C ALA A 613 24.05 19.75 12.43
N ALA A 614 24.93 20.72 12.20
CA ALA A 614 24.80 21.71 11.13
C ALA A 614 24.84 21.03 9.75
N GLU A 615 25.83 20.17 9.52
CA GLU A 615 25.94 19.38 8.28
C GLU A 615 24.69 18.52 8.10
N MET A 616 24.27 17.74 9.11
CA MET A 616 23.04 16.94 9.01
C MET A 616 21.81 17.78 8.63
N SER A 617 21.65 18.96 9.22
CA SER A 617 20.54 19.86 8.95
C SER A 617 20.58 20.39 7.51
N MET A 618 21.76 20.79 7.04
CA MET A 618 21.99 21.23 5.66
C MET A 618 21.66 20.11 4.66
N LEU A 619 22.16 18.90 4.87
CA LEU A 619 21.91 17.78 3.96
C LEU A 619 20.41 17.47 3.85
N VAL A 620 19.66 17.56 4.96
CA VAL A 620 18.20 17.40 4.98
C VAL A 620 17.53 18.51 4.18
N ASN A 621 17.92 19.77 4.41
CA ASN A 621 17.35 20.92 3.72
C ASN A 621 17.57 20.88 2.21
N GLU A 622 18.79 20.54 1.77
CA GLU A 622 19.11 20.38 0.35
C GLU A 622 18.33 19.25 -0.30
N ALA A 623 18.22 18.10 0.38
CA ALA A 623 17.48 16.95 -0.15
C ALA A 623 15.99 17.25 -0.24
N SER A 624 15.45 17.99 0.73
CA SER A 624 14.05 18.42 0.71
C SER A 624 13.76 19.43 -0.41
N ALA A 625 14.68 20.38 -0.61
CA ALA A 625 14.62 21.37 -1.68
C ALA A 625 14.97 20.83 -3.08
N ASN A 626 15.20 19.52 -3.22
CA ASN A 626 15.64 18.86 -4.45
C ASN A 626 16.97 19.42 -5.02
N LYS A 627 17.81 20.03 -4.19
CA LYS A 627 19.16 20.48 -4.56
C LYS A 627 20.19 19.34 -4.58
N ARG A 628 19.83 18.19 -3.98
CA ARG A 628 20.61 16.95 -4.00
C ARG A 628 19.70 15.72 -4.05
N SER A 629 20.32 14.55 -4.23
CA SER A 629 19.62 13.25 -4.12
C SER A 629 19.06 13.03 -2.72
N LYS A 630 17.93 12.30 -2.65
CA LYS A 630 17.28 11.95 -1.39
C LYS A 630 18.23 11.13 -0.50
N LEU A 631 18.17 11.39 0.81
CA LEU A 631 19.04 10.75 1.79
C LEU A 631 18.56 9.33 2.12
N SER A 632 19.50 8.46 2.45
CA SER A 632 19.17 7.15 3.03
C SER A 632 18.71 7.32 4.48
N ARG A 633 17.49 6.88 4.77
CA ARG A 633 16.90 6.92 6.11
C ARG A 633 17.72 6.15 7.14
N ALA A 634 18.22 4.97 6.78
CA ALA A 634 19.04 4.15 7.66
C ALA A 634 20.35 4.87 8.03
N LYS A 635 21.04 5.48 7.06
CA LYS A 635 22.28 6.25 7.30
C LYS A 635 22.01 7.47 8.19
N PHE A 636 20.96 8.24 7.90
CA PHE A 636 20.58 9.41 8.70
C PHE A 636 20.27 9.04 10.15
N LEU A 637 19.48 7.99 10.38
CA LEU A 637 19.17 7.52 11.73
C LEU A 637 20.43 7.10 12.51
N ARG A 638 21.46 6.55 11.84
CA ARG A 638 22.71 6.19 12.50
C ARG A 638 23.51 7.43 12.93
N SER A 639 23.67 8.42 12.04
CA SER A 639 24.35 9.68 12.38
C SER A 639 23.64 10.42 13.52
N TYR A 640 22.32 10.41 13.48
CA TYR A 640 21.46 10.96 14.51
C TYR A 640 21.64 10.28 15.88
N ILE A 641 21.59 8.94 15.93
CA ILE A 641 21.78 8.16 17.16
C ILE A 641 23.17 8.43 17.74
N TRP A 642 24.19 8.46 16.89
CA TRP A 642 25.56 8.75 17.28
C TRP A 642 25.67 10.14 17.93
N LEU A 643 25.14 11.17 17.28
CA LEU A 643 25.18 12.54 17.78
C LEU A 643 24.48 12.68 19.14
N GLY A 644 23.30 12.07 19.29
CA GLY A 644 22.57 12.07 20.56
C GLY A 644 23.34 11.42 21.72
N HIS A 645 24.01 10.29 21.47
CA HIS A 645 24.82 9.63 22.50
C HIS A 645 26.02 10.48 22.92
N ARG A 646 26.72 11.07 21.93
CA ARG A 646 27.87 11.93 22.20
C ARG A 646 27.47 13.17 23.00
N LEU A 647 26.33 13.80 22.67
CA LEU A 647 25.82 14.95 23.42
C LEU A 647 25.51 14.59 24.88
N LEU A 648 24.76 13.51 25.13
CA LEU A 648 24.45 13.12 26.52
C LEU A 648 25.67 12.66 27.34
N ASN A 649 26.71 12.14 26.68
CA ASN A 649 28.00 11.85 27.30
C ASN A 649 28.84 13.11 27.55
N TYR A 650 28.74 14.12 26.68
CA TYR A 650 29.39 15.41 26.88
C TYR A 650 28.86 16.11 28.15
N ALA A 651 27.54 16.17 28.32
CA ALA A 651 26.94 16.64 29.56
C ALA A 651 25.55 16.04 29.80
N SER A 652 25.41 15.18 30.83
CA SER A 652 24.11 14.67 31.24
C SER A 652 23.20 15.77 31.80
N LEU A 653 21.89 15.69 31.55
CA LEU A 653 20.91 16.70 31.96
C LEU A 653 20.50 16.61 33.44
N ASN A 654 20.64 15.44 34.07
CA ASN A 654 20.23 15.18 35.45
C ASN A 654 21.33 15.40 36.49
N LYS A 655 22.52 15.81 36.05
CA LYS A 655 23.66 16.16 36.90
C LYS A 655 23.96 17.66 36.76
N PRO A 656 24.61 18.27 37.77
CA PRO A 656 25.17 19.61 37.61
C PRO A 656 26.08 19.67 36.38
N ARG A 657 25.85 20.67 35.52
CA ARG A 657 26.58 20.86 34.25
C ARG A 657 27.62 21.95 34.43
N SER A 658 28.90 21.57 34.43
CA SER A 658 30.03 22.50 34.46
C SER A 658 30.29 23.12 33.09
N LEU A 659 29.28 23.81 32.54
CA LEU A 659 29.35 24.45 31.23
C LEU A 659 29.20 25.96 31.40
N ASN A 660 29.92 26.73 30.59
CA ASN A 660 29.62 28.15 30.47
C ASN A 660 28.24 28.32 29.80
N ARG A 661 27.70 29.54 29.82
CA ARG A 661 26.35 29.76 29.29
C ARG A 661 26.23 29.43 27.79
N LEU A 662 27.22 29.80 26.99
CA LEU A 662 27.23 29.55 25.56
C LEU A 662 27.20 28.04 25.27
N GLN A 663 28.09 27.29 25.91
CA GLN A 663 28.12 25.83 25.88
C GLN A 663 26.80 25.23 26.36
N SER A 664 26.23 25.78 27.43
CA SER A 664 24.95 25.30 27.97
C SER A 664 23.84 25.42 26.93
N MET A 665 23.72 26.60 26.31
CA MET A 665 22.72 26.91 25.30
C MET A 665 22.91 26.09 24.02
N ALA A 666 24.13 26.03 23.50
CA ALA A 666 24.44 25.24 22.32
C ALA A 666 24.15 23.76 22.55
N HIS A 667 24.61 23.20 23.66
CA HIS A 667 24.37 21.82 24.02
C HIS A 667 22.87 21.51 24.20
N LEU A 668 22.11 22.40 24.86
CA LEU A 668 20.66 22.24 24.98
C LEU A 668 19.99 22.24 23.62
N GLY A 669 20.33 23.19 22.74
CA GLY A 669 19.69 23.27 21.43
C GLY A 669 20.00 22.07 20.55
N LEU A 670 21.25 21.57 20.58
CA LEU A 670 21.59 20.32 19.90
C LEU A 670 20.80 19.13 20.46
N LEU A 671 20.67 19.01 21.79
CA LEU A 671 19.82 17.98 22.41
C LEU A 671 18.35 18.17 22.09
N MET A 672 17.87 19.40 21.91
CA MET A 672 16.50 19.67 21.50
C MET A 672 16.25 19.24 20.06
N LEU A 673 17.19 19.53 19.16
CA LEU A 673 17.16 19.03 17.79
C LEU A 673 17.14 17.51 17.79
N ILE A 674 17.96 16.90 18.65
CA ILE A 674 17.98 15.45 18.80
C ILE A 674 16.62 14.94 19.30
N SER A 675 16.14 15.45 20.44
CA SER A 675 14.87 15.03 21.05
C SER A 675 13.67 15.18 20.11
N SER A 676 13.65 16.23 19.27
CA SER A 676 12.56 16.48 18.32
C SER A 676 12.46 15.41 17.23
N LEU A 677 13.58 14.76 16.89
CA LEU A 677 13.64 13.66 15.91
C LEU A 677 13.37 12.27 16.55
N LEU A 678 13.32 12.18 17.89
CA LEU A 678 12.86 11.01 18.63
C LEU A 678 11.34 11.05 18.77
N CYS A 679 10.64 10.87 17.66
CA CYS A 679 9.21 10.60 17.74
C CYS A 679 8.98 9.24 18.40
N GLY A 680 7.97 9.18 19.27
CA GLY A 680 7.40 7.94 19.77
C GLY A 680 6.84 7.09 18.63
N LEU A 681 6.46 5.85 18.93
CA LEU A 681 5.83 4.98 17.93
C LEU A 681 4.51 5.58 17.40
N ASP A 682 3.80 6.33 18.23
CA ASP A 682 2.61 7.14 17.89
C ASP A 682 2.90 8.38 17.02
N ARG A 683 4.16 8.58 16.62
CA ARG A 683 4.68 9.71 15.84
C ARG A 683 4.54 11.06 16.54
N ARG A 684 4.28 11.06 17.85
CA ARG A 684 4.26 12.29 18.65
C ARG A 684 5.65 12.52 19.23
N VAL A 685 6.02 13.80 19.38
CA VAL A 685 7.19 14.16 20.17
C VAL A 685 6.74 14.20 21.62
N VAL A 686 7.38 13.40 22.48
CA VAL A 686 7.08 13.40 23.90
C VAL A 686 7.88 14.53 24.57
N GLU A 687 7.18 15.40 25.29
CA GLU A 687 7.83 16.48 26.02
C GLU A 687 8.79 15.93 27.08
N ASN A 688 10.03 16.41 27.08
CA ASN A 688 11.04 16.07 28.08
C ASN A 688 11.10 17.15 29.17
N ALA A 689 10.52 16.85 30.34
CA ALA A 689 10.40 17.81 31.44
C ALA A 689 11.74 18.38 31.92
N ILE A 690 12.81 17.59 31.93
CA ILE A 690 14.15 18.07 32.34
C ILE A 690 14.67 19.07 31.30
N LEU A 691 14.54 18.74 30.03
CA LEU A 691 14.99 19.60 28.93
C LEU A 691 14.15 20.89 28.82
N SER A 692 12.82 20.79 29.03
CA SER A 692 11.92 21.94 29.14
C SER A 692 12.31 22.87 30.29
N GLN A 693 12.58 22.30 31.48
CA GLN A 693 12.98 23.08 32.65
C GLN A 693 14.34 23.75 32.44
N LEU A 694 15.33 23.04 31.91
CA LEU A 694 16.65 23.60 31.64
C LEU A 694 16.61 24.72 30.59
N LEU A 695 15.75 24.61 29.57
CA LEU A 695 15.52 25.70 28.63
C LEU A 695 14.93 26.92 29.34
N ARG A 696 13.91 26.71 30.17
CA ARG A 696 13.29 27.79 30.95
C ARG A 696 14.29 28.47 31.87
N ASP A 697 15.14 27.69 32.55
CA ASP A 697 16.18 28.20 33.43
C ASP A 697 17.20 29.04 32.64
N GLU A 698 17.66 28.58 31.47
CA GLU A 698 18.55 29.37 30.60
C GLU A 698 17.90 30.64 30.07
N ALA A 699 16.62 30.57 29.70
CA ALA A 699 15.85 31.70 29.20
C ALA A 699 15.60 32.76 30.28
N SER A 700 15.57 32.37 31.55
CA SER A 700 15.41 33.30 32.68
C SER A 700 16.66 34.14 32.99
N LYS A 701 17.84 33.72 32.52
CA LYS A 701 19.11 34.43 32.79
C LYS A 701 19.25 35.69 31.93
N VAL A 702 19.91 36.72 32.47
CA VAL A 702 20.14 38.02 31.80
C VAL A 702 20.99 37.86 30.54
N THR A 703 20.41 37.99 29.35
CA THR A 703 21.10 37.80 28.07
C THR A 703 22.01 38.99 27.73
N ASN A 704 23.21 38.71 27.20
CA ASN A 704 24.07 39.73 26.57
C ASN A 704 23.88 39.71 25.05
N SER A 705 24.38 40.71 24.34
CA SER A 705 24.24 40.82 22.87
C SER A 705 24.76 39.58 22.13
N GLU A 706 25.82 38.95 22.63
CA GLU A 706 26.47 37.78 22.02
C GLU A 706 25.61 36.50 22.06
N THR A 707 24.71 36.36 23.03
CA THR A 707 23.90 35.14 23.23
C THR A 707 22.43 35.31 22.85
N GLN A 708 21.99 36.53 22.49
CA GLN A 708 20.58 36.79 22.15
C GLN A 708 20.10 36.03 20.92
N GLU A 709 20.89 35.98 19.83
CA GLU A 709 20.51 35.21 18.64
C GLU A 709 20.44 33.70 18.94
N LEU A 710 21.36 33.20 19.76
CA LEU A 710 21.37 31.79 20.19
C LEU A 710 20.17 31.48 21.10
N LEU A 711 19.77 32.43 21.95
CA LEU A 711 18.57 32.31 22.77
C LEU A 711 17.32 32.29 21.90
N LEU A 712 17.23 33.15 20.89
CA LEU A 712 16.12 33.14 19.94
C LEU A 712 16.01 31.78 19.25
N TRP A 713 17.13 31.24 18.77
CA TRP A 713 17.17 29.89 18.19
C TRP A 713 16.66 28.82 19.16
N LEU A 714 17.09 28.85 20.42
CA LEU A 714 16.60 27.93 21.45
C LEU A 714 15.10 28.02 21.71
N LEU A 715 14.54 29.23 21.79
CA LEU A 715 13.12 29.44 22.07
C LEU A 715 12.25 28.89 20.93
N PHE A 716 12.63 29.19 19.68
CA PHE A 716 11.92 28.68 18.50
C PHE A 716 12.07 27.17 18.34
N LEU A 717 13.27 26.64 18.58
CA LEU A 717 13.53 25.20 18.54
C LEU A 717 12.74 24.47 19.62
N GLY A 718 12.71 25.01 20.84
CA GLY A 718 11.93 24.51 21.95
C GLY A 718 10.43 24.49 21.65
N ALA A 719 9.90 25.59 21.13
CA ALA A 719 8.48 25.72 20.77
C ALA A 719 8.05 24.76 19.65
N ALA A 720 8.85 24.67 18.59
CA ALA A 720 8.51 23.82 17.45
C ALA A 720 8.77 22.33 17.73
N GLY A 721 9.69 22.02 18.63
CA GLY A 721 10.13 20.65 18.92
C GLY A 721 9.49 20.02 20.14
N ILE A 722 9.59 20.64 21.32
CA ILE A 722 9.47 19.95 22.61
C ILE A 722 8.38 20.52 23.52
N LEU A 723 8.17 21.84 23.51
CA LEU A 723 7.22 22.55 24.37
C LEU A 723 5.80 22.47 23.79
N GLN A 724 5.23 21.27 23.78
CA GLN A 724 3.91 21.01 23.18
C GLN A 724 2.74 21.37 24.11
N ASP A 725 2.96 21.45 25.43
CA ASP A 725 1.94 21.89 26.40
C ASP A 725 1.68 23.40 26.31
N PRO A 726 0.43 23.85 26.07
CA PRO A 726 0.08 25.28 25.99
C PRO A 726 0.44 26.10 27.24
N SER A 727 0.60 25.47 28.41
CA SER A 727 1.02 26.17 29.63
C SER A 727 2.41 26.81 29.52
N HIS A 728 3.26 26.35 28.60
CA HIS A 728 4.55 26.97 28.33
C HIS A 728 4.43 28.36 27.71
N ASP A 729 3.33 28.64 27.00
CA ASP A 729 3.11 29.95 26.35
C ASP A 729 3.20 31.10 27.38
N ILE A 730 2.85 30.84 28.65
CA ILE A 730 2.84 31.81 29.75
C ILE A 730 4.22 32.48 29.93
N TRP A 731 5.32 31.73 29.77
CA TRP A 731 6.67 32.27 29.90
C TRP A 731 7.39 32.39 28.55
N LEU A 732 7.07 31.50 27.61
CA LEU A 732 7.74 31.40 26.33
C LEU A 732 7.38 32.57 25.41
N VAL A 733 6.10 32.94 25.32
CA VAL A 733 5.64 34.02 24.44
C VAL A 733 6.19 35.37 24.89
N PRO A 734 6.07 35.78 26.17
CA PRO A 734 6.68 37.04 26.64
C PRO A 734 8.19 37.07 26.45
N LYS A 735 8.89 35.97 26.76
CA LYS A 735 10.36 35.92 26.64
C LYS A 735 10.82 35.97 25.19
N THR A 736 10.09 35.33 24.28
CA THR A 736 10.39 35.38 22.83
C THR A 736 10.17 36.78 22.30
N TRP A 737 9.09 37.46 22.71
CA TRP A 737 8.83 38.86 22.38
C TRP A 737 9.97 39.78 22.85
N GLU A 738 10.38 39.68 24.11
CA GLU A 738 11.50 40.46 24.66
C GLU A 738 12.78 40.25 23.84
N THR A 739 13.09 38.99 23.54
CA THR A 739 14.30 38.62 22.78
C THR A 739 14.24 39.17 21.35
N MET A 740 13.07 39.10 20.70
CA MET A 740 12.85 39.69 19.36
C MET A 740 12.99 41.20 19.37
N ARG A 741 12.39 41.88 20.36
CA ARG A 741 12.48 43.34 20.54
C ARG A 741 13.92 43.78 20.74
N ASP A 742 14.67 43.11 21.60
CA ASP A 742 16.05 43.48 21.91
C ASP A 742 16.99 43.26 20.70
N LEU A 743 16.66 42.31 19.81
CA LEU A 743 17.33 42.09 18.53
C LEU A 743 16.82 42.98 17.39
N GLY A 744 15.75 43.76 17.60
CA GLY A 744 15.13 44.58 16.56
C GLY A 744 14.46 43.78 15.45
N LEU A 745 13.90 42.60 15.77
CA LEU A 745 13.26 41.70 14.80
C LEU A 745 11.74 41.81 14.89
N ASP A 746 11.09 42.16 13.78
CA ASP A 746 9.64 42.40 13.70
C ASP A 746 8.94 41.59 12.60
N THR A 747 9.71 40.97 11.69
CA THR A 747 9.18 40.17 10.57
C THR A 747 9.65 38.73 10.63
N TRP A 748 8.82 37.81 10.13
CA TRP A 748 9.17 36.39 10.01
C TRP A 748 10.46 36.19 9.21
N ASP A 749 10.69 36.99 8.16
CA ASP A 749 11.88 36.92 7.31
C ASP A 749 13.16 37.28 8.08
N SER A 750 13.11 38.34 8.89
CA SER A 750 14.23 38.74 9.74
C SER A 750 14.57 37.65 10.78
N ILE A 751 13.55 37.02 11.36
CA ILE A 751 13.71 35.91 12.31
C ILE A 751 14.32 34.69 11.61
N ARG A 752 13.80 34.29 10.45
CA ARG A 752 14.35 33.17 9.67
C ARG A 752 15.83 33.37 9.35
N SER A 753 16.22 34.59 8.98
CA SER A 753 17.62 34.94 8.73
C SER A 753 18.53 34.66 9.94
N VAL A 754 18.03 34.89 11.17
CA VAL A 754 18.76 34.55 12.40
C VAL A 754 18.74 33.04 12.67
N LEU A 755 17.58 32.39 12.58
CA LEU A 755 17.46 30.95 12.87
C LEU A 755 18.33 30.08 11.95
N TRP A 756 18.47 30.46 10.67
CA TRP A 756 19.27 29.74 9.68
C TRP A 756 20.79 29.86 9.88
N LYS A 757 21.26 30.73 10.79
CA LYS A 757 22.68 30.76 11.18
C LYS A 757 23.08 29.55 12.02
N PHE A 758 22.11 28.86 12.63
CA PHE A 758 22.31 27.74 13.55
C PHE A 758 21.76 26.43 12.94
N PRO A 759 22.11 25.24 13.49
CA PRO A 759 21.55 23.97 13.04
C PRO A 759 20.02 23.99 13.01
N TRP A 760 19.44 23.88 11.82
CA TRP A 760 18.01 24.09 11.58
C TRP A 760 17.51 23.30 10.37
N MET A 761 16.40 22.56 10.53
CA MET A 761 15.72 21.84 9.45
C MET A 761 14.46 22.59 9.03
N ASN A 762 14.49 23.23 7.86
CA ASN A 762 13.49 24.19 7.39
C ASN A 762 12.08 23.60 7.42
N ASP A 763 11.82 22.59 6.61
CA ASP A 763 10.50 21.98 6.45
C ASP A 763 9.97 21.35 7.75
N PHE A 764 10.87 20.99 8.66
CA PHE A 764 10.51 20.34 9.92
C PHE A 764 9.99 21.34 10.95
N TYR A 765 10.71 22.44 11.17
CA TYR A 765 10.38 23.40 12.22
C TYR A 765 9.47 24.55 11.76
N GLU A 766 9.25 24.73 10.45
CA GLU A 766 8.49 25.87 9.90
C GLU A 766 7.12 26.03 10.59
N SER A 767 6.31 24.98 10.61
CA SER A 767 4.92 25.05 11.10
C SER A 767 4.82 25.47 12.57
N GLY A 768 5.59 24.83 13.47
CA GLY A 768 5.61 25.16 14.90
C GLY A 768 6.19 26.55 15.16
N SER A 769 7.19 26.95 14.37
CA SER A 769 7.83 28.26 14.53
C SER A 769 6.94 29.40 14.06
N SER A 770 6.25 29.24 12.92
CA SER A 770 5.25 30.22 12.46
C SER A 770 4.09 30.36 13.46
N ALA A 771 3.70 29.28 14.12
CA ALA A 771 2.67 29.31 15.17
C ALA A 771 3.14 30.10 16.41
N LEU A 772 4.38 29.91 16.87
CA LEU A 772 4.94 30.74 17.95
C LEU A 772 5.00 32.21 17.55
N PHE A 773 5.49 32.51 16.33
CA PHE A 773 5.57 33.88 15.84
C PHE A 773 4.20 34.56 15.84
N ALA A 774 3.14 33.89 15.38
CA ALA A 774 1.78 34.42 15.42
C ALA A 774 1.31 34.74 16.86
N LYS A 775 1.60 33.87 17.84
CA LYS A 775 1.28 34.11 19.25
C LYS A 775 2.04 35.33 19.81
N VAL A 776 3.32 35.47 19.46
CA VAL A 776 4.16 36.60 19.88
C VAL A 776 3.65 37.92 19.28
N THR A 777 3.26 37.94 18.01
CA THR A 777 2.66 39.11 17.36
C THR A 777 1.35 39.51 18.02
N GLN A 778 0.50 38.54 18.38
CA GLN A 778 -0.73 38.81 19.12
C GLN A 778 -0.45 39.40 20.51
N TYR A 779 0.52 38.84 21.24
CA TYR A 779 0.95 39.36 22.54
C TYR A 779 1.47 40.80 22.43
N GLN A 780 2.27 41.10 21.40
CA GLN A 780 2.76 42.43 21.11
C GLN A 780 1.61 43.44 20.94
N CYS A 781 0.58 43.12 20.16
CA CYS A 781 -0.58 44.00 19.98
C CYS A 781 -1.30 44.31 21.30
N ILE A 782 -1.39 43.34 22.21
CA ILE A 782 -2.00 43.54 23.54
C ILE A 782 -1.15 44.47 24.39
N GLN A 783 0.18 44.31 24.40
CA GLN A 783 1.10 45.17 25.16
C GLN A 783 1.13 46.62 24.66
N PHE A 784 0.84 46.88 23.38
CA PHE A 784 0.71 48.24 22.83
C PHE A 784 -0.71 48.85 23.00
N SER A 785 -1.70 48.05 23.40
CA SER A 785 -3.10 48.49 23.61
C SER A 785 -3.42 48.79 25.09
N VAL A 786 -2.51 48.43 26.00
CA VAL A 786 -2.53 48.73 27.44
C VAL A 786 -1.50 49.82 27.70
#